data_AF-A0AAX6F205-F1
#
_entry.id   AF-A0AAX6F205-F1
#
_cell.length_a   1.000
_cell.length_b   1.000
_cell.length_c   1.000
_cell.angle_alpha   90.00
_cell.angle_beta   90.00
_cell.angle_gamma   90.00
#
_symmetry.space_group_name_H-M   'P 1'
#
loop_
_entity.id
_entity.type
_entity.pdbx_description
1 polymer ?
#
loop_
_entity_poly.entity_id
_entity_poly.type
_entity_poly.pdbx_seq_one_letter_code
_entity_poly.pdbx_strand_id
1 'polypeptide(L)'
;MLFMCLILQQAVELRHGHLFKMILSMYHNSVPMRFGVILYSSRLIKTIEDNDGMLSESAVEDDSNREDISSLIIRLFIYIKENYTTQLAFHFLSNINRLWGAGDDLNEDILDAHHVEGAFVESLLSKAKSPPQDMLLKLEREPKYKDEAKGSSLFVFKLGLSQHCCLLMNGLVHESSESASMNAMNEELPRIQEQVYYGHINSNTDVLGKFLSESGHHRYNPQIMGDGKGTKRFISLFTSFLERESLLHDISYLHTPGTTDDLKPVTHLLAVNVTSKEGMHLLHEGIRYLIEGSKRARIGIIFYADDGASSPAIFLAKVFERTAFLFRNKEKVLEFLDQVCSFYEKLYLSVPSWGSESLHSFTEKLYELAVIYGLPVDDYKSIHSSLSSDIIKKQMNKVFSFLHGKVGLEYGTNAVITNGRVISPIGGSFLSDDLGLLESVEYEQRIKYIVEIIEDVEWEGVDPDDLTSNFYSNVIMLSASSMSLRERSSERAHFEILNSEHSAVILNSGNSSIHIDAVIDPLSPSGQKLSPLLRILWKCIQPSMRIVLNPISSLVDLPLKNYYRFVVPSMDDFSAVDHSVNGPKAFFSNMPLSKTLTMNLDVPEPWLVEPTIAIHDLDNILLENLGDISTLQAVFELEALLLTGHCSEKDHDPPRGLQLILGTKQMPHLVDTLVMANLGYWQMKVSPGVWYLQLAPGRSAELYELKERGDGSHSYLSSERITITDLRGKLVHLDVVKKKGKEHEELLVALDDNNVNKKKEDHHRWNSNLLKWASDFIGGSGPSRKRQDDTNSEQKKGERHGETINIFSIASGHLYERFLKIMILSVLKNTQRPVKFWFIKNYLSPQFKDVIPHMAREYGFDFELITYKWPTWLHKQKEKQRIIWAYKILFLDVIFPLSLKKVIFVDADQIVRADMGELYDMDIKGRPLAYTPFCDNNRDMDGYRFWRQGFWKDHLRGRPYHISALYVVDLVKFRQTAAGDTLRVYYETLSKDPNSLSNLDQDLPNYAQHTVPIFSLPQEWLWCESWCGNATKARAKTIDLCNNPMTKEPKLQGAKRIVPEWVDLDAEARWVTARIYGEDIDVPDAVPVTSQQPDNSTSNAEEEDAESMSEL
;
A
#
# COMPACT_ATOMS: atom_id res chain seq x y z
N MET A 1 -41.63 -3.17 -5.78
CA MET A 1 -40.51 -3.97 -6.33
C MET A 1 -39.25 -3.31 -5.81
N LEU A 2 -38.38 -4.03 -5.10
CA LEU A 2 -37.30 -3.40 -4.32
C LEU A 2 -35.92 -3.47 -4.99
N PHE A 3 -35.63 -4.57 -5.70
CA PHE A 3 -34.32 -4.79 -6.33
C PHE A 3 -34.47 -5.23 -7.78
N MET A 4 -33.77 -4.54 -8.68
CA MET A 4 -33.63 -4.93 -10.09
C MET A 4 -32.16 -5.11 -10.43
N CYS A 5 -31.83 -6.31 -10.92
CA CYS A 5 -30.50 -6.70 -11.40
C CYS A 5 -30.54 -6.92 -12.91
N LEU A 6 -29.83 -6.08 -13.66
CA LEU A 6 -29.66 -6.22 -15.11
C LEU A 6 -28.20 -6.56 -15.41
N ILE A 7 -27.98 -7.66 -16.12
CA ILE A 7 -26.64 -8.04 -16.57
C ILE A 7 -26.47 -7.64 -18.04
N LEU A 8 -25.39 -6.91 -18.31
CA LEU A 8 -24.96 -6.63 -19.67
C LEU A 8 -23.94 -7.67 -20.10
N GLN A 9 -24.23 -8.31 -21.23
CA GLN A 9 -23.42 -9.41 -21.75
C GLN A 9 -23.16 -9.22 -23.24
N GLN A 10 -21.89 -9.26 -23.64
CA GLN A 10 -21.52 -9.34 -25.04
C GLN A 10 -22.00 -10.68 -25.60
N ALA A 11 -22.73 -10.64 -26.73
CA ALA A 11 -23.41 -11.81 -27.26
C ALA A 11 -22.47 -12.96 -27.67
N VAL A 12 -21.22 -12.67 -28.05
CA VAL A 12 -20.23 -13.67 -28.49
C VAL A 12 -19.35 -14.20 -27.34
N GLU A 13 -19.30 -13.53 -26.19
CA GLU A 13 -18.50 -13.98 -25.02
C GLU A 13 -19.21 -15.01 -24.13
N LEU A 14 -20.23 -15.72 -24.65
CA LEU A 14 -21.02 -16.70 -23.92
C LEU A 14 -20.21 -17.90 -23.36
N ARG A 15 -18.95 -18.09 -23.78
CA ARG A 15 -18.03 -19.18 -23.37
C ARG A 15 -17.87 -19.25 -21.86
N HIS A 16 -17.87 -18.10 -21.20
CA HIS A 16 -17.61 -18.05 -19.77
C HIS A 16 -18.80 -18.54 -18.93
N GLY A 17 -20.03 -18.61 -19.48
CA GLY A 17 -21.21 -19.33 -18.94
C GLY A 17 -21.65 -19.05 -17.49
N HIS A 18 -20.87 -18.32 -16.71
CA HIS A 18 -20.95 -18.20 -15.27
C HIS A 18 -22.05 -17.23 -14.89
N LEU A 19 -22.16 -16.10 -15.60
CA LEU A 19 -23.17 -15.07 -15.39
C LEU A 19 -24.61 -15.58 -15.59
N PHE A 20 -24.86 -16.33 -16.65
CA PHE A 20 -26.18 -16.92 -16.88
C PHE A 20 -26.51 -18.02 -15.87
N LYS A 21 -25.55 -18.92 -15.56
CA LYS A 21 -25.73 -19.95 -14.54
C LYS A 21 -26.00 -19.33 -13.17
N MET A 22 -25.34 -18.22 -12.85
CA MET A 22 -25.57 -17.42 -11.64
C MET A 22 -27.01 -16.89 -11.59
N ILE A 23 -27.50 -16.23 -12.65
CA ILE A 23 -28.89 -15.74 -12.71
C ILE A 23 -29.88 -16.87 -12.49
N LEU A 24 -29.71 -18.00 -13.19
CA LEU A 24 -30.60 -19.15 -13.03
C LEU A 24 -30.53 -19.71 -11.60
N SER A 25 -29.34 -19.85 -11.04
CA SER A 25 -29.14 -20.31 -9.66
C SER A 25 -29.89 -19.42 -8.67
N MET A 26 -29.69 -18.10 -8.74
CA MET A 26 -30.37 -17.13 -7.86
C MET A 26 -31.89 -17.13 -8.06
N TYR A 27 -32.35 -17.23 -9.31
CA TYR A 27 -33.78 -17.33 -9.62
C TYR A 27 -34.40 -18.61 -9.05
N HIS A 28 -33.73 -19.76 -9.20
CA HIS A 28 -34.18 -21.03 -8.62
C HIS A 28 -34.15 -21.02 -7.09
N ASN A 29 -33.19 -20.31 -6.49
CA ASN A 29 -33.09 -20.11 -5.05
C ASN A 29 -34.06 -19.03 -4.50
N SER A 30 -34.95 -18.47 -5.33
CA SER A 30 -35.95 -17.47 -4.93
C SER A 30 -35.37 -16.23 -4.25
N VAL A 31 -34.19 -15.79 -4.69
CA VAL A 31 -33.60 -14.50 -4.25
C VAL A 31 -34.58 -13.38 -4.59
N PRO A 32 -34.87 -12.42 -3.67
CA PRO A 32 -35.90 -11.39 -3.84
C PRO A 32 -35.50 -10.26 -4.80
N MET A 33 -35.05 -10.62 -5.99
CA MET A 33 -34.51 -9.74 -7.02
C MET A 33 -35.16 -10.03 -8.36
N ARG A 34 -35.39 -8.99 -9.17
CA ARG A 34 -35.79 -9.14 -10.56
C ARG A 34 -34.55 -9.20 -11.44
N PHE A 35 -34.37 -10.28 -12.18
CA PHE A 35 -33.25 -10.47 -13.09
C PHE A 35 -33.63 -10.10 -14.53
N GLY A 36 -32.70 -9.46 -15.23
CA GLY A 36 -32.78 -9.21 -16.67
C GLY A 36 -31.41 -9.30 -17.33
N VAL A 37 -31.40 -9.47 -18.65
CA VAL A 37 -30.18 -9.49 -19.47
C VAL A 37 -30.35 -8.52 -20.64
N ILE A 38 -29.30 -7.76 -20.94
CA ILE A 38 -29.19 -6.94 -22.16
C ILE A 38 -28.02 -7.49 -22.97
N LEU A 39 -28.32 -7.90 -24.19
CA LEU A 39 -27.34 -8.43 -25.14
C LEU A 39 -26.97 -7.34 -26.14
N TYR A 40 -25.68 -7.20 -26.43
CA TYR A 40 -25.17 -6.22 -27.39
C TYR A 40 -24.07 -6.80 -28.29
N SER A 41 -23.84 -6.11 -29.42
CA SER A 41 -22.75 -6.40 -30.35
C SER A 41 -21.61 -5.40 -30.18
N SER A 42 -20.42 -5.87 -29.81
CA SER A 42 -19.21 -5.05 -29.74
C SER A 42 -18.77 -4.53 -31.11
N ARG A 43 -19.01 -5.30 -32.19
CA ARG A 43 -18.71 -4.86 -33.57
C ARG A 43 -19.59 -3.68 -33.99
N LEU A 44 -20.90 -3.74 -33.69
CA LEU A 44 -21.80 -2.62 -33.96
C LEU A 44 -21.45 -1.41 -33.11
N ILE A 45 -21.09 -1.60 -31.83
CA ILE A 45 -20.67 -0.49 -30.98
C ILE A 45 -19.39 0.18 -31.51
N LYS A 46 -18.40 -0.60 -31.93
CA LYS A 46 -17.19 -0.05 -32.57
C LYS A 46 -17.52 0.75 -33.84
N THR A 47 -18.48 0.28 -34.63
CA THR A 47 -18.94 1.01 -35.82
C THR A 47 -19.65 2.32 -35.46
N ILE A 48 -20.34 2.37 -34.31
CA ILE A 48 -20.98 3.59 -33.78
C ILE A 48 -19.91 4.56 -33.27
N GLU A 49 -18.90 4.06 -32.57
CA GLU A 49 -17.74 4.84 -32.10
C GLU A 49 -16.96 5.46 -33.27
N ASP A 50 -16.72 4.70 -34.34
CA ASP A 50 -16.01 5.16 -35.53
C ASP A 50 -16.79 6.22 -36.34
N ASN A 51 -18.11 6.31 -36.14
CA ASN A 51 -19.03 7.24 -36.84
C ASN A 51 -19.60 8.34 -35.92
N ASP A 52 -18.81 8.81 -34.95
CA ASP A 52 -19.16 9.95 -34.07
C ASP A 52 -20.51 9.77 -33.34
N GLY A 53 -20.81 8.53 -32.90
CA GLY A 53 -22.03 8.21 -32.16
C GLY A 53 -23.29 8.03 -33.01
N MET A 54 -23.17 8.07 -34.35
CA MET A 54 -24.29 7.93 -35.28
C MET A 54 -24.27 6.60 -36.04
N LEU A 55 -25.45 6.00 -36.21
CA LEU A 55 -25.64 4.85 -37.09
C LEU A 55 -25.85 5.35 -38.53
N SER A 56 -24.82 5.34 -39.37
CA SER A 56 -24.98 5.63 -40.80
C SER A 56 -25.59 4.43 -41.53
N GLU A 57 -26.68 4.65 -42.28
CA GLU A 57 -27.29 3.62 -43.13
C GLU A 57 -26.32 3.11 -44.23
N SER A 58 -25.37 3.95 -44.64
CA SER A 58 -24.40 3.65 -45.72
C SER A 58 -23.19 2.81 -45.27
N ALA A 59 -22.82 2.82 -43.98
CA ALA A 59 -21.64 2.10 -43.48
C ALA A 59 -21.87 0.58 -43.31
N VAL A 60 -23.12 0.12 -43.39
CA VAL A 60 -23.48 -1.30 -43.23
C VAL A 60 -23.44 -2.06 -44.56
N GLU A 61 -23.39 -1.37 -45.70
CA GLU A 61 -23.40 -2.01 -47.02
C GLU A 61 -21.99 -2.37 -47.54
N ASP A 62 -20.93 -1.73 -47.06
CA ASP A 62 -19.57 -1.89 -47.61
C ASP A 62 -18.78 -3.11 -47.06
N ASP A 63 -19.24 -3.76 -45.98
CA ASP A 63 -18.61 -4.99 -45.44
C ASP A 63 -19.44 -6.24 -45.81
N SER A 64 -19.58 -6.46 -47.11
CA SER A 64 -20.34 -7.56 -47.70
C SER A 64 -19.57 -8.90 -47.59
N ASN A 65 -19.91 -9.73 -46.59
CA ASN A 65 -20.20 -11.18 -46.76
C ASN A 65 -20.32 -12.03 -45.47
N ARG A 66 -20.23 -11.48 -44.25
CA ARG A 66 -20.50 -12.28 -43.03
C ARG A 66 -21.39 -11.52 -42.03
N GLU A 67 -22.60 -12.06 -41.80
CA GLU A 67 -23.53 -11.56 -40.79
C GLU A 67 -22.86 -11.56 -39.41
N ASP A 68 -22.99 -10.46 -38.66
CA ASP A 68 -22.46 -10.36 -37.30
C ASP A 68 -23.19 -11.35 -36.38
N ILE A 69 -22.43 -12.33 -35.87
CA ILE A 69 -22.92 -13.42 -35.01
C ILE A 69 -23.60 -12.87 -33.76
N SER A 70 -23.13 -11.74 -33.23
CA SER A 70 -23.78 -11.06 -32.10
C SER A 70 -25.20 -10.63 -32.45
N SER A 71 -25.38 -10.05 -33.63
CA SER A 71 -26.69 -9.63 -34.14
C SER A 71 -27.63 -10.83 -34.36
N LEU A 72 -27.09 -11.95 -34.88
CA LEU A 72 -27.84 -13.20 -35.04
C LEU A 72 -28.36 -13.73 -33.69
N ILE A 73 -27.50 -13.78 -32.65
CA ILE A 73 -27.89 -14.25 -31.31
C ILE A 73 -28.99 -13.37 -30.72
N ILE A 74 -28.83 -12.04 -30.80
CA ILE A 74 -29.81 -11.08 -30.26
C ILE A 74 -31.16 -11.23 -30.98
N ARG A 75 -31.15 -11.30 -32.32
CA ARG A 75 -32.35 -11.52 -33.15
C ARG A 75 -33.12 -12.77 -32.73
N LEU A 76 -32.43 -13.91 -32.64
CA LEU A 76 -33.04 -15.18 -32.28
C LEU A 76 -33.53 -15.20 -30.83
N PHE A 77 -32.81 -14.58 -29.90
CA PHE A 77 -33.22 -14.46 -28.50
C PHE A 77 -34.52 -13.65 -28.36
N ILE A 78 -34.61 -12.48 -29.02
CA ILE A 78 -35.80 -11.64 -29.00
C ILE A 78 -36.99 -12.38 -29.63
N TYR A 79 -36.77 -13.07 -30.75
CA TYR A 79 -37.80 -13.86 -31.40
C TYR A 79 -38.40 -14.94 -30.48
N ILE A 80 -37.55 -15.70 -29.78
CA ILE A 80 -38.00 -16.74 -28.83
C ILE A 80 -38.75 -16.11 -27.65
N LYS A 81 -38.26 -14.98 -27.15
CA LYS A 81 -38.88 -14.25 -26.04
C LYS A 81 -40.29 -13.76 -26.39
N GLU A 82 -40.48 -13.18 -27.58
CA GLU A 82 -41.79 -12.64 -28.00
C GLU A 82 -42.80 -13.73 -28.36
N ASN A 83 -42.37 -14.78 -29.08
CA ASN A 83 -43.30 -15.78 -29.66
C ASN A 83 -43.51 -17.02 -28.77
N TYR A 84 -42.63 -17.25 -27.80
CA TYR A 84 -42.70 -18.40 -26.89
C TYR A 84 -42.70 -17.96 -25.42
N THR A 85 -41.56 -18.09 -24.73
CA THR A 85 -41.45 -17.78 -23.30
C THR A 85 -40.05 -17.27 -22.97
N THR A 86 -39.94 -16.39 -21.98
CA THR A 86 -38.66 -15.87 -21.48
C THR A 86 -37.73 -17.00 -21.00
N GLN A 87 -38.26 -18.03 -20.34
CA GLN A 87 -37.47 -19.19 -19.89
C GLN A 87 -36.83 -19.95 -21.06
N LEU A 88 -37.53 -20.07 -22.19
CA LEU A 88 -37.01 -20.72 -23.39
C LEU A 88 -35.91 -19.88 -24.07
N ALA A 89 -36.04 -18.55 -24.05
CA ALA A 89 -35.02 -17.65 -24.58
C ALA A 89 -33.71 -17.75 -23.76
N PHE A 90 -33.81 -17.87 -22.44
CA PHE A 90 -32.66 -18.14 -21.56
C PHE A 90 -32.08 -19.54 -21.77
N HIS A 91 -32.91 -20.57 -21.98
CA HIS A 91 -32.46 -21.91 -22.34
C HIS A 91 -31.69 -21.92 -23.68
N PHE A 92 -32.09 -21.10 -24.64
CA PHE A 92 -31.37 -20.93 -25.91
C PHE A 92 -29.94 -20.45 -25.70
N LEU A 93 -29.70 -19.46 -24.83
CA LEU A 93 -28.34 -19.02 -24.48
C LEU A 93 -27.52 -20.14 -23.82
N SER A 94 -28.16 -20.97 -22.98
CA SER A 94 -27.51 -22.16 -22.39
C SER A 94 -27.09 -23.18 -23.44
N ASN A 95 -27.93 -23.40 -24.46
CA ASN A 95 -27.67 -24.35 -25.53
C ASN A 95 -26.52 -23.90 -26.43
N ILE A 96 -26.37 -22.60 -26.71
CA ILE A 96 -25.21 -22.06 -27.43
C ILE A 96 -23.92 -22.44 -26.71
N ASN A 97 -23.84 -22.20 -25.39
CA ASN A 97 -22.66 -22.54 -24.61
C ASN A 97 -22.36 -24.06 -24.61
N ARG A 98 -23.41 -24.90 -24.51
CA ARG A 98 -23.27 -26.36 -24.54
C ARG A 98 -22.74 -26.87 -25.88
N LEU A 99 -23.26 -26.35 -26.99
CA LEU A 99 -22.84 -26.77 -28.33
C LEU A 99 -21.46 -26.23 -28.70
N TRP A 100 -21.13 -25.01 -28.25
CA TRP A 100 -19.78 -24.45 -28.42
C TRP A 100 -18.73 -25.21 -27.59
N GLY A 101 -19.05 -25.62 -26.37
CA GLY A 101 -18.15 -26.36 -25.48
C GLY A 101 -17.95 -27.84 -25.80
N ALA A 102 -18.64 -28.39 -26.81
CA ALA A 102 -18.57 -29.80 -27.19
C ALA A 102 -17.58 -30.09 -28.34
N GLY A 103 -16.88 -29.07 -28.86
CA GLY A 103 -15.84 -29.24 -29.88
C GLY A 103 -14.51 -29.70 -29.27
N ASP A 104 -14.01 -30.86 -29.70
CA ASP A 104 -12.75 -31.49 -29.24
C ASP A 104 -11.47 -30.89 -29.88
N ASP A 105 -11.59 -29.91 -30.77
CA ASP A 105 -10.44 -29.34 -31.49
C ASP A 105 -9.91 -28.06 -30.82
N LEU A 106 -8.69 -28.16 -30.28
CA LEU A 106 -7.90 -27.10 -29.63
C LEU A 106 -7.56 -25.88 -30.53
N ASN A 107 -8.11 -25.79 -31.75
CA ASN A 107 -7.80 -24.75 -32.75
C ASN A 107 -9.02 -23.92 -33.21
N GLU A 108 -10.25 -24.21 -32.78
CA GLU A 108 -11.44 -23.41 -33.12
C GLU A 108 -11.89 -22.51 -31.95
N ASP A 109 -11.16 -21.42 -31.71
CA ASP A 109 -11.50 -20.42 -30.69
C ASP A 109 -12.64 -19.45 -31.11
N ILE A 110 -13.30 -19.69 -32.25
CA ILE A 110 -14.26 -18.76 -32.85
C ILE A 110 -15.66 -19.37 -32.83
N LEU A 111 -16.60 -18.71 -32.14
CA LEU A 111 -18.03 -19.04 -32.20
C LEU A 111 -18.53 -18.80 -33.62
N ASP A 112 -19.01 -19.85 -34.29
CA ASP A 112 -19.57 -19.78 -35.65
C ASP A 112 -21.11 -19.80 -35.68
N ALA A 113 -21.70 -19.31 -36.78
CA ALA A 113 -23.15 -19.24 -36.99
C ALA A 113 -23.86 -20.61 -36.86
N HIS A 114 -23.22 -21.71 -37.28
CA HIS A 114 -23.79 -23.05 -37.21
C HIS A 114 -24.06 -23.53 -35.77
N HIS A 115 -23.24 -23.10 -34.80
CA HIS A 115 -23.47 -23.38 -33.37
C HIS A 115 -24.73 -22.66 -32.86
N VAL A 116 -24.93 -21.42 -33.29
CA VAL A 116 -26.06 -20.57 -32.89
C VAL A 116 -27.36 -21.07 -33.52
N GLU A 117 -27.34 -21.39 -34.81
CA GLU A 117 -28.49 -21.99 -35.52
C GLU A 117 -28.84 -23.36 -34.95
N GLY A 118 -27.84 -24.21 -34.66
CA GLY A 118 -28.03 -25.49 -33.99
C GLY A 118 -28.71 -25.35 -32.62
N ALA A 119 -28.27 -24.40 -31.81
CA ALA A 119 -28.86 -24.10 -30.50
C ALA A 119 -30.30 -23.59 -30.61
N PHE A 120 -30.62 -22.83 -31.65
CA PHE A 120 -31.96 -22.33 -31.94
C PHE A 120 -32.90 -23.48 -32.32
N VAL A 121 -32.47 -24.35 -33.24
CA VAL A 121 -33.21 -25.54 -33.63
C VAL A 121 -33.48 -26.41 -32.41
N GLU A 122 -32.45 -26.74 -31.61
CA GLU A 122 -32.59 -27.60 -30.44
C GLU A 122 -33.53 -27.03 -29.38
N SER A 123 -33.47 -25.72 -29.14
CA SER A 123 -34.38 -25.03 -28.21
C SER A 123 -35.85 -25.13 -28.63
N LEU A 124 -36.13 -25.26 -29.94
CA LEU A 124 -37.47 -25.23 -30.50
C LEU A 124 -38.01 -26.59 -30.95
N LEU A 125 -37.16 -27.63 -31.04
CA LEU A 125 -37.50 -28.99 -31.51
C LEU A 125 -38.74 -29.59 -30.85
N SER A 126 -39.00 -29.27 -29.58
CA SER A 126 -40.13 -29.82 -28.81
C SER A 126 -41.42 -28.98 -28.84
N LYS A 127 -41.38 -27.74 -29.37
CA LYS A 127 -42.46 -26.75 -29.20
C LYS A 127 -42.88 -26.00 -30.48
N ALA A 128 -42.16 -26.14 -31.60
CA ALA A 128 -42.48 -25.44 -32.84
C ALA A 128 -43.59 -26.12 -33.67
N LYS A 129 -44.46 -25.32 -34.30
CA LYS A 129 -45.54 -25.78 -35.20
C LYS A 129 -45.06 -25.99 -36.66
N SER A 130 -43.87 -25.51 -36.99
CA SER A 130 -43.21 -25.59 -38.31
C SER A 130 -41.74 -25.95 -38.13
N PRO A 131 -41.05 -26.49 -39.17
CA PRO A 131 -39.62 -26.80 -39.09
C PRO A 131 -38.82 -25.56 -38.68
N PRO A 132 -37.99 -25.63 -37.62
CA PRO A 132 -37.20 -24.48 -37.16
C PRO A 132 -36.26 -23.89 -38.25
N GLN A 133 -35.86 -24.71 -39.24
CA GLN A 133 -35.06 -24.29 -40.39
C GLN A 133 -35.81 -23.34 -41.32
N ASP A 134 -37.11 -23.55 -41.56
CA ASP A 134 -37.94 -22.64 -42.37
C ASP A 134 -38.18 -21.30 -41.65
N MET A 135 -38.07 -21.30 -40.32
CA MET A 135 -38.22 -20.10 -39.48
C MET A 135 -36.95 -19.24 -39.51
N LEU A 136 -35.76 -19.85 -39.51
CA LEU A 136 -34.49 -19.14 -39.71
C LEU A 136 -34.48 -18.36 -41.02
N LEU A 137 -34.88 -18.99 -42.13
CA LEU A 137 -34.96 -18.36 -43.46
C LEU A 137 -35.98 -17.20 -43.53
N LYS A 138 -37.05 -17.25 -42.73
CA LYS A 138 -38.01 -16.14 -42.63
C LYS A 138 -37.44 -14.97 -41.82
N LEU A 139 -36.72 -15.27 -40.73
CA LEU A 139 -36.13 -14.28 -39.83
C LEU A 139 -34.96 -13.53 -40.47
N GLU A 140 -34.25 -14.15 -41.41
CA GLU A 140 -33.25 -13.45 -42.24
C GLU A 140 -33.86 -12.33 -43.10
N ARG A 141 -35.12 -12.49 -43.53
CA ARG A 141 -35.82 -11.56 -44.42
C ARG A 141 -36.64 -10.51 -43.68
N GLU A 142 -36.78 -10.61 -42.37
CA GLU A 142 -37.62 -9.73 -41.56
C GLU A 142 -36.78 -8.62 -40.89
N PRO A 143 -37.01 -7.33 -41.23
CA PRO A 143 -36.17 -6.23 -40.71
C PRO A 143 -36.43 -5.94 -39.22
N LYS A 144 -37.62 -6.22 -38.71
CA LYS A 144 -38.06 -5.89 -37.34
C LYS A 144 -37.00 -6.28 -36.28
N TYR A 145 -36.63 -7.56 -36.24
CA TYR A 145 -35.71 -8.07 -35.22
C TYR A 145 -34.25 -7.64 -35.45
N LYS A 146 -33.89 -7.30 -36.69
CA LYS A 146 -32.59 -6.73 -37.02
C LYS A 146 -32.47 -5.31 -36.48
N ASP A 147 -33.54 -4.51 -36.61
CA ASP A 147 -33.58 -3.14 -36.08
C ASP A 147 -33.63 -3.13 -34.55
N GLU A 148 -34.33 -4.07 -33.91
CA GLU A 148 -34.30 -4.23 -32.46
C GLU A 148 -32.90 -4.65 -31.94
N ALA A 149 -32.20 -5.53 -32.66
CA ALA A 149 -30.82 -5.90 -32.29
C ALA A 149 -29.84 -4.71 -32.39
N LYS A 150 -29.99 -3.87 -33.43
CA LYS A 150 -29.26 -2.59 -33.55
C LYS A 150 -29.64 -1.63 -32.42
N GLY A 151 -30.93 -1.48 -32.12
CA GLY A 151 -31.44 -0.64 -31.06
C GLY A 151 -30.91 -1.03 -29.68
N SER A 152 -30.80 -2.34 -29.38
CA SER A 152 -30.19 -2.84 -28.14
C SER A 152 -28.73 -2.41 -28.01
N SER A 153 -27.94 -2.53 -29.09
CA SER A 153 -26.52 -2.14 -29.09
C SER A 153 -26.35 -0.63 -28.96
N LEU A 154 -27.19 0.17 -29.63
CA LEU A 154 -27.21 1.63 -29.50
C LEU A 154 -27.58 2.06 -28.07
N PHE A 155 -28.54 1.38 -27.45
CA PHE A 155 -28.94 1.65 -26.08
C PHE A 155 -27.79 1.42 -25.09
N VAL A 156 -27.07 0.30 -25.22
CA VAL A 156 -25.88 0.00 -24.40
C VAL A 156 -24.77 1.02 -24.63
N PHE A 157 -24.55 1.44 -25.89
CA PHE A 157 -23.58 2.48 -26.21
C PHE A 157 -23.92 3.83 -25.57
N LYS A 158 -25.19 4.29 -25.65
CA LYS A 158 -25.64 5.53 -25.02
C LYS A 158 -25.48 5.50 -23.50
N LEU A 159 -25.75 4.37 -22.87
CA LEU A 159 -25.50 4.18 -21.44
C LEU A 159 -24.01 4.10 -21.08
N GLY A 160 -23.09 3.97 -22.03
CA GLY A 160 -21.65 3.88 -21.78
C GLY A 160 -21.20 2.57 -21.10
N LEU A 161 -21.99 1.51 -21.25
CA LEU A 161 -21.76 0.21 -20.61
C LEU A 161 -21.13 -0.83 -21.56
N SER A 162 -20.48 -0.36 -22.63
CA SER A 162 -19.93 -1.21 -23.70
C SER A 162 -18.54 -1.77 -23.41
N GLN A 163 -17.79 -1.16 -22.49
CA GLN A 163 -16.38 -1.48 -22.28
C GLN A 163 -16.16 -2.82 -21.55
N HIS A 164 -17.06 -3.20 -20.63
CA HIS A 164 -16.98 -4.43 -19.86
C HIS A 164 -18.37 -5.02 -19.59
N CYS A 165 -18.46 -6.34 -19.45
CA CYS A 165 -19.67 -6.97 -18.90
C CYS A 165 -19.84 -6.53 -17.44
N CYS A 166 -21.01 -5.98 -17.11
CA CYS A 166 -21.28 -5.41 -15.79
C CYS A 166 -22.68 -5.78 -15.29
N LEU A 167 -22.87 -5.63 -13.97
CA LEU A 167 -24.14 -5.82 -13.29
C LEU A 167 -24.70 -4.46 -12.89
N LEU A 168 -25.95 -4.17 -13.25
CA LEU A 168 -26.68 -2.99 -12.80
C LEU A 168 -27.61 -3.36 -11.66
N MET A 169 -27.40 -2.80 -10.47
CA MET A 169 -28.32 -2.91 -9.33
C MET A 169 -28.99 -1.56 -9.10
N ASN A 170 -30.31 -1.47 -9.30
CA ASN A 170 -31.09 -0.23 -9.11
C ASN A 170 -30.50 1.02 -9.82
N GLY A 171 -29.76 0.83 -10.92
CA GLY A 171 -29.10 1.91 -11.69
C GLY A 171 -27.61 2.12 -11.39
N LEU A 172 -27.05 1.42 -10.40
CA LEU A 172 -25.62 1.46 -10.05
C LEU A 172 -24.85 0.32 -10.74
N VAL A 173 -23.64 0.60 -11.21
CA VAL A 173 -22.79 -0.37 -11.91
C VAL A 173 -21.88 -1.09 -10.93
N HIS A 174 -21.92 -2.43 -10.96
CA HIS A 174 -21.09 -3.32 -10.16
C HIS A 174 -20.37 -4.34 -11.04
N GLU A 175 -19.31 -4.93 -10.49
CA GLU A 175 -18.63 -6.07 -11.11
C GLU A 175 -19.57 -7.27 -11.26
N SER A 176 -19.33 -8.06 -12.32
CA SER A 176 -20.18 -9.17 -12.72
C SER A 176 -19.89 -10.45 -11.91
N SER A 177 -20.14 -10.44 -10.58
CA SER A 177 -19.97 -11.60 -9.69
C SER A 177 -21.15 -11.81 -8.73
N GLU A 178 -21.31 -13.06 -8.24
CA GLU A 178 -22.37 -13.42 -7.28
C GLU A 178 -22.21 -12.67 -5.96
N SER A 179 -20.97 -12.60 -5.45
CA SER A 179 -20.63 -11.83 -4.25
C SER A 179 -20.91 -10.35 -4.42
N ALA A 180 -20.56 -9.75 -5.57
CA ALA A 180 -20.84 -8.34 -5.84
C ALA A 180 -22.35 -8.06 -5.89
N SER A 181 -23.14 -8.93 -6.53
CA SER A 181 -24.60 -8.80 -6.57
C SER A 181 -25.24 -8.85 -5.17
N MET A 182 -24.77 -9.76 -4.32
CA MET A 182 -25.29 -9.89 -2.95
C MET A 182 -24.85 -8.72 -2.06
N ASN A 183 -23.61 -8.25 -2.20
CA ASN A 183 -23.11 -7.08 -1.50
C ASN A 183 -23.87 -5.82 -1.90
N ALA A 184 -24.09 -5.60 -3.20
CA ALA A 184 -24.88 -4.47 -3.72
C ALA A 184 -26.31 -4.46 -3.15
N MET A 185 -26.96 -5.62 -3.07
CA MET A 185 -28.29 -5.73 -2.45
C MET A 185 -28.25 -5.39 -0.95
N ASN A 186 -27.21 -5.86 -0.23
CA ASN A 186 -27.04 -5.57 1.19
C ASN A 186 -26.68 -4.11 1.47
N GLU A 187 -26.05 -3.40 0.54
CA GLU A 187 -25.75 -1.97 0.61
C GLU A 187 -26.99 -1.10 0.37
N GLU A 188 -27.83 -1.47 -0.61
CA GLU A 188 -29.06 -0.75 -0.94
C GLU A 188 -30.18 -0.95 0.10
N LEU A 189 -30.21 -2.11 0.78
CA LEU A 189 -31.29 -2.44 1.73
C LEU A 189 -31.42 -1.45 2.89
N PRO A 190 -30.36 -1.07 3.64
CA PRO A 190 -30.43 -0.05 4.68
C PRO A 190 -30.96 1.29 4.18
N ARG A 191 -30.56 1.71 2.97
CA ARG A 191 -30.99 2.97 2.36
C ARG A 191 -32.50 2.98 2.07
N ILE A 192 -33.04 1.87 1.55
CA ILE A 192 -34.49 1.72 1.37
C ILE A 192 -35.22 1.72 2.72
N GLN A 193 -34.69 0.99 3.72
CA GLN A 193 -35.29 0.91 5.06
C GLN A 193 -35.37 2.29 5.74
N GLU A 194 -34.31 3.08 5.63
CA GLU A 194 -34.26 4.45 6.14
C GLU A 194 -35.33 5.35 5.49
N GLN A 195 -35.44 5.31 4.16
CA GLN A 195 -36.44 6.08 3.42
C GLN A 195 -37.88 5.67 3.77
N VAL A 196 -38.12 4.39 4.08
CA VAL A 196 -39.41 3.91 4.60
C VAL A 196 -39.64 4.42 6.02
N TYR A 197 -38.62 4.37 6.89
CA TYR A 197 -38.71 4.81 8.28
C TYR A 197 -39.08 6.30 8.40
N TYR A 198 -38.48 7.15 7.55
CA TYR A 198 -38.80 8.58 7.48
C TYR A 198 -40.09 8.89 6.68
N GLY A 199 -40.79 7.87 6.18
CA GLY A 199 -42.06 8.03 5.47
C GLY A 199 -41.93 8.58 4.03
N HIS A 200 -40.71 8.65 3.49
CA HIS A 200 -40.47 9.04 2.10
C HIS A 200 -40.82 7.95 1.08
N ILE A 201 -41.02 6.70 1.52
CA ILE A 201 -41.54 5.59 0.73
C ILE A 201 -42.79 5.07 1.42
N ASN A 202 -43.87 4.93 0.65
CA ASN A 202 -45.16 4.38 1.10
C ASN A 202 -45.66 3.31 0.10
N SER A 203 -46.82 2.73 0.38
CA SER A 203 -47.40 1.65 -0.45
C SER A 203 -47.69 2.03 -1.91
N ASN A 204 -47.78 3.32 -2.23
CA ASN A 204 -48.06 3.83 -3.58
C ASN A 204 -46.79 4.30 -4.31
N THR A 205 -45.61 4.19 -3.69
CA THR A 205 -44.35 4.67 -4.27
C THR A 205 -43.74 3.60 -5.18
N ASP A 206 -43.44 3.96 -6.43
CA ASP A 206 -42.54 3.13 -7.26
C ASP A 206 -41.10 3.32 -6.76
N VAL A 207 -40.66 2.39 -5.91
CA VAL A 207 -39.34 2.43 -5.27
C VAL A 207 -38.23 2.50 -6.33
N LEU A 208 -38.32 1.72 -7.39
CA LEU A 208 -37.28 1.72 -8.43
C LEU A 208 -37.25 3.06 -9.18
N GLY A 209 -38.43 3.56 -9.59
CA GLY A 209 -38.54 4.87 -10.25
C GLY A 209 -37.99 6.01 -9.39
N LYS A 210 -38.24 5.98 -8.07
CA LYS A 210 -37.70 6.95 -7.12
C LYS A 210 -36.17 6.90 -7.07
N PHE A 211 -35.57 5.73 -6.86
CA PHE A 211 -34.12 5.59 -6.77
C PHE A 211 -33.40 5.96 -8.09
N LEU A 212 -33.98 5.59 -9.23
CA LEU A 212 -33.47 6.02 -10.53
C LEU A 212 -33.56 7.55 -10.71
N SER A 213 -34.57 8.21 -10.14
CA SER A 213 -34.66 9.68 -10.20
C SER A 213 -33.71 10.41 -9.24
N GLU A 214 -33.40 9.80 -8.09
CA GLU A 214 -32.53 10.40 -7.07
C GLU A 214 -31.04 10.11 -7.30
N SER A 215 -30.70 9.02 -8.00
CA SER A 215 -29.32 8.52 -8.09
C SER A 215 -28.94 7.91 -9.44
N GLY A 216 -29.90 7.82 -10.37
CA GLY A 216 -29.63 7.31 -11.71
C GLY A 216 -28.92 8.35 -12.56
N HIS A 217 -27.72 8.02 -13.03
CA HIS A 217 -27.07 8.78 -14.09
C HIS A 217 -27.54 8.29 -15.47
N HIS A 218 -27.67 9.20 -16.43
CA HIS A 218 -28.10 8.87 -17.80
C HIS A 218 -27.07 8.09 -18.61
N ARG A 219 -25.81 8.15 -18.19
CA ARG A 219 -24.66 7.47 -18.80
C ARG A 219 -23.67 7.06 -17.71
N TYR A 220 -22.95 5.99 -17.95
CA TYR A 220 -21.82 5.54 -17.15
C TYR A 220 -20.53 5.73 -17.95
N ASN A 221 -19.52 6.30 -17.30
CA ASN A 221 -18.18 6.36 -17.86
C ASN A 221 -17.20 6.00 -16.74
N PRO A 222 -16.42 4.92 -16.87
CA PRO A 222 -15.53 4.48 -15.80
C PRO A 222 -14.43 5.50 -15.49
N GLN A 223 -14.03 6.36 -16.43
CA GLN A 223 -13.06 7.44 -16.17
C GLN A 223 -13.65 8.53 -15.23
N ILE A 224 -14.99 8.68 -15.22
CA ILE A 224 -15.71 9.65 -14.38
C ILE A 224 -16.18 8.99 -13.07
N MET A 225 -16.79 7.82 -13.15
CA MET A 225 -17.47 7.14 -12.04
C MET A 225 -16.59 6.12 -11.30
N GLY A 226 -15.52 5.63 -11.91
CA GLY A 226 -14.76 4.49 -11.41
C GLY A 226 -14.24 4.67 -9.98
N ASP A 227 -14.50 3.65 -9.15
CA ASP A 227 -13.90 3.42 -7.82
C ASP A 227 -12.61 2.57 -7.90
N GLY A 228 -12.13 2.29 -9.11
CA GLY A 228 -10.89 1.55 -9.32
C GLY A 228 -9.70 2.23 -8.65
N LYS A 229 -8.75 1.44 -8.14
CA LYS A 229 -7.52 1.84 -7.41
C LYS A 229 -6.62 2.90 -8.10
N GLY A 230 -6.99 3.41 -9.28
CA GLY A 230 -6.38 4.57 -9.92
C GLY A 230 -6.92 5.86 -9.29
N THR A 231 -6.05 6.59 -8.59
CA THR A 231 -6.38 7.87 -7.96
C THR A 231 -6.91 8.87 -9.01
N LYS A 232 -8.18 9.31 -8.87
CA LYS A 232 -8.73 10.45 -9.63
C LYS A 232 -7.71 11.60 -9.62
N ARG A 233 -7.28 12.06 -10.80
CA ARG A 233 -6.20 13.06 -10.92
C ARG A 233 -6.75 14.47 -10.71
N PHE A 234 -6.20 15.17 -9.72
CA PHE A 234 -6.55 16.56 -9.43
C PHE A 234 -5.33 17.47 -9.51
N ILE A 235 -5.57 18.72 -9.92
CA ILE A 235 -4.60 19.82 -9.91
C ILE A 235 -5.23 21.04 -9.25
N SER A 236 -4.42 21.87 -8.57
CA SER A 236 -4.87 23.19 -8.13
C SER A 236 -4.69 24.18 -9.27
N LEU A 237 -5.77 24.89 -9.61
CA LEU A 237 -5.74 25.97 -10.58
C LEU A 237 -5.35 27.31 -9.92
N PHE A 238 -5.36 27.39 -8.58
CA PHE A 238 -5.07 28.60 -7.82
C PHE A 238 -3.64 29.11 -8.00
N THR A 239 -2.65 28.21 -7.94
CA THR A 239 -1.23 28.58 -8.17
C THR A 239 -1.03 29.15 -9.56
N SER A 240 -1.71 28.58 -10.55
CA SER A 240 -1.66 29.07 -11.94
C SER A 240 -2.34 30.42 -12.09
N PHE A 241 -3.42 30.67 -11.37
CA PHE A 241 -4.16 31.93 -11.42
C PHE A 241 -3.40 33.10 -10.77
N LEU A 242 -2.56 32.87 -9.75
CA LEU A 242 -1.81 33.94 -9.08
C LEU A 242 -0.61 34.46 -9.88
N GLU A 243 -0.16 33.75 -10.92
CA GLU A 243 0.97 34.18 -11.73
C GLU A 243 0.62 35.39 -12.61
N ARG A 244 1.50 36.40 -12.61
CA ARG A 244 1.29 37.66 -13.36
C ARG A 244 1.03 37.46 -14.86
N GLU A 245 1.53 36.38 -15.47
CA GLU A 245 1.29 36.03 -16.88
C GLU A 245 0.45 34.75 -17.05
N SER A 246 -0.55 34.53 -16.18
CA SER A 246 -1.41 33.35 -16.26
C SER A 246 -2.19 33.25 -17.57
N LEU A 247 -2.33 32.03 -18.10
CA LEU A 247 -3.25 31.70 -19.18
C LEU A 247 -4.72 31.85 -18.72
N LEU A 248 -5.03 31.56 -17.45
CA LEU A 248 -6.41 31.49 -16.97
C LEU A 248 -7.15 32.83 -17.00
N HIS A 249 -6.41 33.95 -16.92
CA HIS A 249 -6.98 35.29 -17.08
C HIS A 249 -7.35 35.61 -18.53
N ASP A 250 -6.69 34.96 -19.50
CA ASP A 250 -6.88 35.20 -20.93
C ASP A 250 -8.04 34.34 -21.51
N ILE A 251 -8.60 33.41 -20.73
CA ILE A 251 -9.65 32.49 -21.19
C ILE A 251 -11.01 33.20 -21.18
N SER A 252 -11.64 33.24 -22.36
CA SER A 252 -13.06 33.56 -22.51
C SER A 252 -13.89 32.29 -22.47
N TYR A 253 -14.99 32.32 -21.71
CA TYR A 253 -15.86 31.16 -21.50
C TYR A 253 -17.08 31.20 -22.42
N LEU A 254 -17.48 30.03 -22.93
CA LEU A 254 -18.73 29.76 -23.64
C LEU A 254 -19.79 29.21 -22.68
N HIS A 255 -21.04 29.54 -22.96
CA HIS A 255 -22.19 29.24 -22.10
C HIS A 255 -23.38 28.92 -23.00
N THR A 256 -24.37 28.23 -22.44
CA THR A 256 -25.68 28.06 -23.09
C THR A 256 -26.32 29.44 -23.32
N PRO A 257 -26.82 29.75 -24.53
CA PRO A 257 -27.44 31.04 -24.83
C PRO A 257 -28.58 31.37 -23.86
N GLY A 258 -28.63 32.63 -23.41
CA GLY A 258 -29.63 33.11 -22.46
C GLY A 258 -29.30 32.85 -20.98
N THR A 259 -28.13 32.28 -20.66
CA THR A 259 -27.73 31.96 -19.27
C THR A 259 -26.48 32.69 -18.80
N THR A 260 -26.08 33.77 -19.47
CA THR A 260 -24.82 34.50 -19.23
C THR A 260 -24.71 35.06 -17.81
N ASP A 261 -25.81 35.59 -17.28
CA ASP A 261 -25.82 36.24 -15.97
C ASP A 261 -26.01 35.23 -14.82
N ASP A 262 -26.26 33.96 -15.14
CA ASP A 262 -26.42 32.90 -14.13
C ASP A 262 -25.06 32.43 -13.61
N LEU A 263 -25.00 32.06 -12.33
CA LEU A 263 -23.83 31.45 -11.72
C LEU A 263 -23.49 30.10 -12.36
N LYS A 264 -22.22 29.91 -12.75
CA LYS A 264 -21.70 28.67 -13.35
C LYS A 264 -20.71 27.98 -12.40
N PRO A 265 -21.18 27.22 -11.40
CA PRO A 265 -20.31 26.57 -10.43
C PRO A 265 -19.35 25.55 -11.05
N VAL A 266 -19.71 24.97 -12.21
CA VAL A 266 -18.89 24.01 -12.94
C VAL A 266 -18.17 24.72 -14.11
N THR A 267 -16.86 24.58 -14.17
CA THR A 267 -16.01 25.10 -15.26
C THR A 267 -15.25 23.93 -15.89
N HIS A 268 -15.55 23.66 -17.16
CA HIS A 268 -14.81 22.72 -17.99
C HIS A 268 -13.76 23.49 -18.81
N LEU A 269 -12.49 23.14 -18.68
CA LEU A 269 -11.43 23.60 -19.58
C LEU A 269 -11.07 22.46 -20.54
N LEU A 270 -11.34 22.64 -21.82
CA LEU A 270 -11.05 21.66 -22.86
C LEU A 270 -9.67 21.95 -23.45
N ALA A 271 -8.71 21.06 -23.21
CA ALA A 271 -7.41 21.09 -23.88
C ALA A 271 -7.55 20.36 -25.22
N VAL A 272 -7.55 21.13 -26.31
CA VAL A 272 -7.89 20.67 -27.67
C VAL A 272 -6.68 20.78 -28.58
N ASN A 273 -6.23 19.64 -29.09
CA ASN A 273 -5.29 19.55 -30.20
C ASN A 273 -6.04 19.77 -31.52
N VAL A 274 -5.96 20.98 -32.07
CA VAL A 274 -6.66 21.32 -33.32
C VAL A 274 -6.08 20.67 -34.57
N THR A 275 -4.96 19.94 -34.42
CA THR A 275 -4.32 19.19 -35.50
C THR A 275 -4.69 17.70 -35.49
N SER A 276 -5.40 17.23 -34.46
CA SER A 276 -5.86 15.84 -34.31
C SER A 276 -7.38 15.75 -34.53
N LYS A 277 -7.83 14.65 -35.14
CA LYS A 277 -9.27 14.36 -35.32
C LYS A 277 -9.97 14.23 -33.97
N GLU A 278 -9.32 13.57 -33.02
CA GLU A 278 -9.81 13.38 -31.65
C GLU A 278 -9.98 14.72 -30.91
N GLY A 279 -9.07 15.68 -31.16
CA GLY A 279 -9.18 17.01 -30.58
C GLY A 279 -10.35 17.81 -31.15
N MET A 280 -10.54 17.78 -32.47
CA MET A 280 -11.69 18.41 -33.12
C MET A 280 -13.01 17.76 -32.70
N HIS A 281 -13.05 16.44 -32.56
CA HIS A 281 -14.19 15.72 -32.02
C HIS A 281 -14.53 16.19 -30.59
N LEU A 282 -13.54 16.29 -29.69
CA LEU A 282 -13.75 16.80 -28.32
C LEU A 282 -14.32 18.23 -28.32
N LEU A 283 -13.86 19.07 -29.25
CA LEU A 283 -14.37 20.43 -29.41
C LEU A 283 -15.84 20.43 -29.85
N HIS A 284 -16.22 19.59 -30.81
CA HIS A 284 -17.61 19.42 -31.24
C HIS A 284 -18.51 18.96 -30.10
N GLU A 285 -18.10 17.94 -29.35
CA GLU A 285 -18.86 17.42 -28.21
C GLU A 285 -19.02 18.47 -27.10
N GLY A 286 -17.99 19.31 -26.88
CA GLY A 286 -18.07 20.45 -25.98
C GLY A 286 -19.10 21.51 -26.41
N ILE A 287 -19.19 21.80 -27.71
CA ILE A 287 -20.19 22.74 -28.25
C ILE A 287 -21.60 22.12 -28.19
N ARG A 288 -21.76 20.86 -28.58
CA ARG A 288 -23.03 20.12 -28.51
C ARG A 288 -23.58 20.07 -27.09
N TYR A 289 -22.72 19.83 -26.10
CA TYR A 289 -23.09 19.87 -24.69
C TYR A 289 -23.69 21.22 -24.25
N LEU A 290 -23.18 22.35 -24.75
CA LEU A 290 -23.79 23.66 -24.47
C LEU A 290 -25.09 23.88 -25.26
N ILE A 291 -25.21 23.33 -26.48
CA ILE A 291 -26.44 23.38 -27.28
C ILE A 291 -27.56 22.57 -26.60
N GLU A 292 -27.23 21.44 -25.97
CA GLU A 292 -28.15 20.61 -25.19
C GLU A 292 -28.70 21.32 -23.94
N GLY A 293 -28.03 22.39 -23.50
CA GLY A 293 -28.61 23.38 -22.60
C GLY A 293 -28.18 23.30 -21.13
N SER A 294 -26.89 23.04 -20.85
CA SER A 294 -26.38 23.09 -19.48
C SER A 294 -26.62 24.45 -18.81
N LYS A 295 -27.15 24.44 -17.59
CA LYS A 295 -27.44 25.66 -16.82
C LYS A 295 -26.38 25.99 -15.78
N ARG A 296 -25.59 25.02 -15.33
CA ARG A 296 -24.64 25.19 -14.22
C ARG A 296 -23.17 25.16 -14.67
N ALA A 297 -22.92 24.89 -15.95
CA ALA A 297 -21.57 24.84 -16.48
C ALA A 297 -21.23 25.97 -17.46
N ARG A 298 -19.92 26.19 -17.61
CA ARG A 298 -19.31 26.97 -18.68
C ARG A 298 -18.08 26.24 -19.23
N ILE A 299 -17.77 26.46 -20.51
CA ILE A 299 -16.61 25.86 -21.18
C ILE A 299 -15.58 26.91 -21.53
N GLY A 300 -14.34 26.73 -21.09
CA GLY A 300 -13.17 27.40 -21.62
C GLY A 300 -12.41 26.47 -22.56
N ILE A 301 -11.86 27.01 -23.66
CA ILE A 301 -11.13 26.19 -24.63
C ILE A 301 -9.66 26.62 -24.65
N ILE A 302 -8.76 25.64 -24.55
CA ILE A 302 -7.32 25.81 -24.60
C ILE A 302 -6.82 25.11 -25.86
N PHE A 303 -6.59 25.89 -26.91
CA PHE A 303 -6.10 25.37 -28.18
C PHE A 303 -4.58 25.18 -28.16
N TYR A 304 -4.13 24.03 -28.65
CA TYR A 304 -2.73 23.78 -28.95
C TYR A 304 -2.59 22.91 -30.22
N ALA A 305 -1.38 22.80 -30.75
CA ALA A 305 -1.07 22.09 -31.99
C ALA A 305 0.26 21.34 -31.86
N ASP A 306 0.38 20.20 -32.54
CA ASP A 306 1.65 19.45 -32.60
C ASP A 306 2.64 20.12 -33.58
N ASP A 307 3.93 20.03 -33.24
CA ASP A 307 5.12 20.71 -33.79
C ASP A 307 4.92 21.60 -35.04
N GLY A 308 4.96 22.92 -34.82
CA GLY A 308 4.81 23.95 -35.86
C GLY A 308 3.37 24.48 -35.95
N ALA A 309 3.11 25.61 -35.29
CA ALA A 309 1.82 26.28 -35.33
C ALA A 309 1.43 26.66 -36.77
N SER A 310 0.59 25.85 -37.41
CA SER A 310 0.05 26.20 -38.71
C SER A 310 -0.77 27.49 -38.57
N SER A 311 -0.57 28.47 -39.45
CA SER A 311 -1.37 29.72 -39.48
C SER A 311 -2.90 29.51 -39.35
N PRO A 312 -3.50 28.42 -39.89
CA PRO A 312 -4.92 28.12 -39.75
C PRO A 312 -5.36 27.71 -38.35
N ALA A 313 -4.57 26.89 -37.65
CA ALA A 313 -4.85 26.47 -36.28
C ALA A 313 -4.93 27.67 -35.33
N ILE A 314 -3.97 28.60 -35.48
CA ILE A 314 -3.95 29.85 -34.71
C ILE A 314 -5.15 30.74 -35.07
N PHE A 315 -5.49 30.80 -36.37
CA PHE A 315 -6.61 31.60 -36.84
C PHE A 315 -7.94 31.07 -36.28
N LEU A 316 -8.16 29.75 -36.27
CA LEU A 316 -9.32 29.12 -35.64
C LEU A 316 -9.40 29.47 -34.14
N ALA A 317 -8.29 29.32 -33.41
CA ALA A 317 -8.23 29.65 -31.99
C ALA A 317 -8.62 31.11 -31.71
N LYS A 318 -8.16 32.04 -32.57
CA LYS A 318 -8.52 33.47 -32.47
C LYS A 318 -9.96 33.77 -32.83
N VAL A 319 -10.54 33.07 -33.80
CA VAL A 319 -11.97 33.15 -34.11
C VAL A 319 -12.79 32.75 -32.89
N PHE A 320 -12.45 31.64 -32.24
CA PHE A 320 -13.11 31.18 -31.02
C PHE A 320 -12.96 32.17 -29.86
N GLU A 321 -11.75 32.65 -29.60
CA GLU A 321 -11.47 33.66 -28.56
C GLU A 321 -12.30 34.93 -28.78
N ARG A 322 -12.31 35.47 -30.01
CA ARG A 322 -13.07 36.67 -30.38
C ARG A 322 -14.58 36.44 -30.25
N THR A 323 -15.06 35.27 -30.68
CA THR A 323 -16.49 34.92 -30.63
C THR A 323 -16.97 34.76 -29.19
N ALA A 324 -16.20 34.06 -28.34
CA ALA A 324 -16.50 33.90 -26.92
C ALA A 324 -16.46 35.24 -26.16
N PHE A 325 -15.57 36.16 -26.55
CA PHE A 325 -15.47 37.48 -25.91
C PHE A 325 -16.61 38.43 -26.31
N LEU A 326 -16.88 38.60 -27.61
CA LEU A 326 -17.82 39.63 -28.11
C LEU A 326 -19.25 39.12 -28.27
N PHE A 327 -19.44 37.85 -28.62
CA PHE A 327 -20.71 37.33 -29.12
C PHE A 327 -21.32 36.22 -28.27
N ARG A 328 -20.80 35.98 -27.06
CA ARG A 328 -21.32 34.96 -26.11
C ARG A 328 -22.82 35.05 -25.81
N ASN A 329 -23.43 36.23 -25.95
CA ASN A 329 -24.84 36.45 -25.65
C ASN A 329 -25.77 36.27 -26.87
N LYS A 330 -25.23 35.95 -28.06
CA LYS A 330 -26.02 35.79 -29.28
C LYS A 330 -26.61 34.39 -29.34
N GLU A 331 -27.92 34.28 -29.62
CA GLU A 331 -28.65 33.00 -29.63
C GLU A 331 -27.99 31.92 -30.50
N LYS A 332 -27.54 32.28 -31.71
CA LYS A 332 -27.02 31.33 -32.69
C LYS A 332 -25.50 31.16 -32.69
N VAL A 333 -24.82 31.61 -31.63
CA VAL A 333 -23.35 31.63 -31.60
C VAL A 333 -22.75 30.22 -31.56
N LEU A 334 -23.38 29.28 -30.85
CA LEU A 334 -22.89 27.90 -30.74
C LEU A 334 -23.06 27.14 -32.05
N GLU A 335 -24.20 27.31 -32.73
CA GLU A 335 -24.43 26.71 -34.06
C GLU A 335 -23.45 27.24 -35.11
N PHE A 336 -23.13 28.54 -35.04
CA PHE A 336 -22.08 29.13 -35.86
C PHE A 336 -20.72 28.46 -35.59
N LEU A 337 -20.30 28.31 -34.34
CA LEU A 337 -19.03 27.69 -33.98
C LEU A 337 -18.95 26.21 -34.38
N ASP A 338 -20.05 25.46 -34.24
CA ASP A 338 -20.16 24.06 -34.67
C ASP A 338 -20.00 23.92 -36.20
N GLN A 339 -20.64 24.79 -36.98
CA GLN A 339 -20.46 24.80 -38.45
C GLN A 339 -19.05 25.21 -38.87
N VAL A 340 -18.43 26.16 -38.15
CA VAL A 340 -17.03 26.56 -38.39
C VAL A 340 -16.08 25.39 -38.13
N CYS A 341 -16.29 24.63 -37.04
CA CYS A 341 -15.50 23.42 -36.75
C CYS A 341 -15.69 22.35 -37.84
N SER A 342 -16.94 22.07 -38.21
CA SER A 342 -17.27 21.08 -39.26
C SER A 342 -16.59 21.41 -40.59
N PHE A 343 -16.51 22.70 -40.91
CA PHE A 343 -15.83 23.16 -42.13
C PHE A 343 -14.31 23.12 -42.00
N TYR A 344 -13.77 23.51 -40.85
CA TYR A 344 -12.34 23.41 -40.56
C TYR A 344 -11.85 21.96 -40.65
N GLU A 345 -12.58 21.01 -40.06
CA GLU A 345 -12.25 19.59 -40.09
C GLU A 345 -12.20 19.05 -41.52
N LYS A 346 -13.22 19.37 -42.34
CA LYS A 346 -13.26 19.00 -43.76
C LYS A 346 -12.08 19.57 -44.56
N LEU A 347 -11.62 20.77 -44.25
CA LEU A 347 -10.48 21.38 -44.94
C LEU A 347 -9.12 20.90 -44.42
N TYR A 348 -8.98 20.73 -43.10
CA TYR A 348 -7.71 20.46 -42.44
C TYR A 348 -7.32 18.99 -42.52
N LEU A 349 -8.25 18.06 -42.31
CA LEU A 349 -7.98 16.62 -42.30
C LEU A 349 -7.97 15.99 -43.71
N SER A 350 -8.48 16.70 -44.73
CA SER A 350 -8.62 16.17 -46.09
C SER A 350 -7.51 16.59 -47.07
N VAL A 351 -6.64 17.56 -46.72
CA VAL A 351 -5.64 18.14 -47.63
C VAL A 351 -4.22 18.06 -47.05
N PRO A 352 -3.25 17.36 -47.68
CA PRO A 352 -1.93 17.10 -47.09
C PRO A 352 -0.97 18.31 -46.96
N SER A 353 -1.31 19.46 -47.54
CA SER A 353 -0.45 20.65 -47.48
C SER A 353 -1.27 21.94 -47.57
N TRP A 354 -1.33 22.69 -46.47
CA TRP A 354 -2.00 23.99 -46.43
C TRP A 354 -1.19 25.07 -47.15
N GLY A 355 -1.75 25.62 -48.23
CA GLY A 355 -1.24 26.82 -48.91
C GLY A 355 -2.02 28.08 -48.49
N SER A 356 -1.62 29.25 -48.99
CA SER A 356 -2.36 30.50 -48.75
C SER A 356 -3.81 30.48 -49.29
N GLU A 357 -4.09 29.63 -50.29
CA GLU A 357 -5.43 29.46 -50.87
C GLU A 357 -6.43 28.77 -49.92
N SER A 358 -6.02 27.78 -49.11
CA SER A 358 -6.93 27.10 -48.19
C SER A 358 -7.31 27.97 -46.99
N LEU A 359 -6.39 28.81 -46.49
CA LEU A 359 -6.71 29.83 -45.49
C LEU A 359 -7.69 30.87 -46.05
N HIS A 360 -7.51 31.30 -47.30
CA HIS A 360 -8.44 32.22 -47.94
C HIS A 360 -9.84 31.61 -48.10
N SER A 361 -9.93 30.36 -48.54
CA SER A 361 -11.21 29.63 -48.60
C SER A 361 -11.86 29.47 -47.22
N PHE A 362 -11.06 29.26 -46.16
CA PHE A 362 -11.57 29.22 -44.80
C PHE A 362 -12.14 30.57 -44.35
N THR A 363 -11.43 31.66 -44.63
CA THR A 363 -11.85 33.02 -44.26
C THR A 363 -13.13 33.46 -44.98
N GLU A 364 -13.25 33.19 -46.28
CA GLU A 364 -14.46 33.53 -47.04
C GLU A 364 -15.68 32.76 -46.50
N LYS A 365 -15.52 31.46 -46.21
CA LYS A 365 -16.61 30.68 -45.64
C LYS A 365 -16.98 31.13 -44.23
N LEU A 366 -15.99 31.49 -43.41
CA LEU A 366 -16.22 32.07 -42.09
C LEU A 366 -17.07 33.35 -42.19
N TYR A 367 -16.78 34.23 -43.15
CA TYR A 367 -17.55 35.46 -43.36
C TYR A 367 -18.96 35.17 -43.85
N GLU A 368 -19.13 34.20 -44.75
CA GLU A 368 -20.46 33.74 -45.19
C GLU A 368 -21.28 33.20 -44.00
N LEU A 369 -20.69 32.33 -43.18
CA LEU A 369 -21.33 31.80 -41.97
C LEU A 369 -21.65 32.92 -40.98
N ALA A 370 -20.75 33.87 -40.76
CA ALA A 370 -21.00 35.00 -39.86
C ALA A 370 -22.24 35.81 -40.31
N VAL A 371 -22.41 36.05 -41.62
CA VAL A 371 -23.60 36.70 -42.17
C VAL A 371 -24.85 35.86 -41.95
N ILE A 372 -24.81 34.55 -42.24
CA ILE A 372 -25.94 33.62 -42.08
C ILE A 372 -26.44 33.60 -40.63
N TYR A 373 -25.51 33.60 -39.67
CA TYR A 373 -25.80 33.53 -38.24
C TYR A 373 -25.94 34.91 -37.56
N GLY A 374 -25.88 36.00 -38.32
CA GLY A 374 -26.14 37.37 -37.83
C GLY A 374 -25.02 37.97 -36.98
N LEU A 375 -23.78 37.56 -37.20
CA LEU A 375 -22.57 38.06 -36.53
C LEU A 375 -21.84 39.10 -37.40
N PRO A 376 -21.38 40.24 -36.82
CA PRO A 376 -20.63 41.25 -37.57
C PRO A 376 -19.35 40.72 -38.20
N VAL A 377 -19.25 40.78 -39.54
CA VAL A 377 -18.09 40.28 -40.29
C VAL A 377 -16.82 41.10 -40.02
N ASP A 378 -16.96 42.40 -39.80
CA ASP A 378 -15.82 43.31 -39.63
C ASP A 378 -14.98 42.99 -38.39
N ASP A 379 -15.59 42.41 -37.34
CA ASP A 379 -14.88 41.91 -36.17
C ASP A 379 -13.94 40.75 -36.51
N TYR A 380 -14.33 39.86 -37.42
CA TYR A 380 -13.48 38.75 -37.87
C TYR A 380 -12.41 39.20 -38.86
N LYS A 381 -12.68 40.20 -39.70
CA LYS A 381 -11.66 40.82 -40.57
C LYS A 381 -10.53 41.45 -39.76
N SER A 382 -10.84 42.00 -38.58
CA SER A 382 -9.86 42.60 -37.67
C SER A 382 -8.87 41.60 -37.07
N ILE A 383 -9.16 40.29 -37.15
CA ILE A 383 -8.25 39.25 -36.67
C ILE A 383 -6.95 39.29 -37.48
N HIS A 384 -7.03 39.36 -38.81
CA HIS A 384 -5.84 39.41 -39.69
C HIS A 384 -4.89 40.57 -39.41
N SER A 385 -5.40 41.73 -39.00
CA SER A 385 -4.57 42.88 -38.64
C SER A 385 -3.95 42.80 -37.24
N SER A 386 -4.42 41.87 -36.40
CA SER A 386 -3.97 41.68 -35.01
C SER A 386 -3.02 40.49 -34.78
N LEU A 387 -2.87 39.58 -35.76
CA LEU A 387 -1.92 38.46 -35.68
C LEU A 387 -0.48 38.95 -35.93
N SER A 388 0.29 39.24 -34.87
CA SER A 388 1.75 39.36 -34.93
C SER A 388 2.42 38.04 -34.52
N SER A 389 3.56 37.71 -35.14
CA SER A 389 4.30 36.48 -34.83
C SER A 389 4.72 36.37 -33.36
N ASP A 390 4.98 37.52 -32.72
CA ASP A 390 5.50 37.58 -31.35
C ASP A 390 4.40 37.35 -30.30
N ILE A 391 3.18 37.86 -30.53
CA ILE A 391 2.02 37.64 -29.65
C ILE A 391 1.62 36.16 -29.67
N ILE A 392 1.63 35.54 -30.85
CA ILE A 392 1.30 34.12 -31.04
C ILE A 392 2.30 33.23 -30.30
N LYS A 393 3.61 33.47 -30.48
CA LYS A 393 4.65 32.71 -29.77
C LYS A 393 4.50 32.85 -28.25
N LYS A 394 4.21 34.05 -27.75
CA LYS A 394 3.98 34.26 -26.31
C LYS A 394 2.78 33.47 -25.80
N GLN A 395 1.65 33.51 -26.51
CA GLN A 395 0.43 32.78 -26.13
C GLN A 395 0.64 31.26 -26.18
N MET A 396 1.33 30.74 -27.20
CA MET A 396 1.63 29.31 -27.27
C MET A 396 2.60 28.84 -26.20
N ASN A 397 3.61 29.62 -25.86
CA ASN A 397 4.51 29.30 -24.75
C ASN A 397 3.76 29.25 -23.41
N LYS A 398 2.79 30.16 -23.19
CA LYS A 398 1.91 30.11 -22.01
C LYS A 398 1.08 28.81 -21.97
N VAL A 399 0.44 28.45 -23.08
CA VAL A 399 -0.36 27.22 -23.20
C VAL A 399 0.50 25.98 -22.96
N PHE A 400 1.67 25.89 -23.60
CA PHE A 400 2.59 24.77 -23.45
C PHE A 400 3.08 24.63 -22.00
N SER A 401 3.49 25.74 -21.37
CA SER A 401 3.89 25.77 -19.96
C SER A 401 2.77 25.31 -19.03
N PHE A 402 1.53 25.74 -19.29
CA PHE A 402 0.38 25.32 -18.50
C PHE A 402 0.08 23.83 -18.67
N LEU A 403 -0.13 23.34 -19.90
CA LEU A 403 -0.55 21.95 -20.16
C LEU A 403 0.54 20.93 -19.84
N HIS A 404 1.77 21.13 -20.30
CA HIS A 404 2.84 20.13 -20.11
C HIS A 404 3.63 20.36 -18.82
N GLY A 405 3.78 21.60 -18.37
CA GLY A 405 4.51 21.92 -17.14
C GLY A 405 3.67 21.73 -15.88
N LYS A 406 2.49 22.35 -15.81
CA LYS A 406 1.67 22.38 -14.59
C LYS A 406 0.61 21.30 -14.52
N VAL A 407 -0.16 21.12 -15.59
CA VAL A 407 -1.14 20.03 -15.67
C VAL A 407 -0.39 18.70 -15.75
N GLY A 408 0.72 18.65 -16.50
CA GLY A 408 1.55 17.45 -16.68
C GLY A 408 0.97 16.49 -17.70
N LEU A 409 0.37 17.01 -18.78
CA LEU A 409 -0.14 16.21 -19.89
C LEU A 409 1.00 15.78 -20.81
N GLU A 410 0.88 14.59 -21.40
CA GLU A 410 1.79 14.13 -22.45
C GLU A 410 1.57 14.93 -23.74
N TYR A 411 2.61 15.04 -24.56
CA TYR A 411 2.53 15.78 -25.82
C TYR A 411 1.51 15.13 -26.78
N GLY A 412 0.69 15.95 -27.43
CA GLY A 412 -0.37 15.47 -28.35
C GLY A 412 -1.65 14.93 -27.68
N THR A 413 -1.75 14.94 -26.34
CA THR A 413 -2.92 14.37 -25.63
C THR A 413 -4.02 15.39 -25.32
N ASN A 414 -5.25 15.13 -25.76
CA ASN A 414 -6.42 15.93 -25.39
C ASN A 414 -6.80 15.70 -23.92
N ALA A 415 -7.44 16.69 -23.29
CA ALA A 415 -7.91 16.55 -21.92
C ALA A 415 -9.12 17.43 -21.58
N VAL A 416 -9.93 16.98 -20.65
CA VAL A 416 -11.02 17.72 -20.01
C VAL A 416 -10.62 18.02 -18.58
N ILE A 417 -10.55 19.30 -18.21
CA ILE A 417 -10.20 19.75 -16.86
C ILE A 417 -11.43 20.40 -16.21
N THR A 418 -12.09 19.70 -15.29
CA THR A 418 -13.32 20.18 -14.63
C THR A 418 -13.02 20.59 -13.19
N ASN A 419 -13.05 21.88 -12.89
CA ASN A 419 -12.71 22.44 -11.57
C ASN A 419 -11.41 21.84 -10.97
N GLY A 420 -10.41 21.57 -11.81
CA GLY A 420 -9.13 20.97 -11.43
C GLY A 420 -9.06 19.43 -11.52
N ARG A 421 -10.15 18.72 -11.79
CA ARG A 421 -10.10 17.28 -12.15
C ARG A 421 -9.65 17.11 -13.59
N VAL A 422 -8.60 16.31 -13.82
CA VAL A 422 -8.05 16.08 -15.16
C VAL A 422 -8.49 14.71 -15.67
N ILE A 423 -9.14 14.67 -16.82
CA ILE A 423 -9.53 13.46 -17.53
C ILE A 423 -8.91 13.52 -18.92
N SER A 424 -8.10 12.51 -19.26
CA SER A 424 -7.56 12.34 -20.61
C SER A 424 -8.34 11.23 -21.30
N PRO A 425 -9.15 11.54 -22.33
CA PRO A 425 -9.87 10.53 -23.09
C PRO A 425 -8.88 9.70 -23.91
N ILE A 426 -8.39 8.60 -23.33
CA ILE A 426 -7.49 7.65 -23.98
C ILE A 426 -8.31 6.45 -24.46
N GLY A 427 -8.23 6.13 -25.75
CA GLY A 427 -8.72 4.86 -26.31
C GLY A 427 -10.24 4.69 -26.43
N GLY A 428 -11.04 5.76 -26.29
CA GLY A 428 -12.50 5.71 -26.46
C GLY A 428 -13.13 7.09 -26.76
N SER A 429 -14.36 7.11 -27.29
CA SER A 429 -15.09 8.34 -27.60
C SER A 429 -15.60 9.03 -26.34
N PHE A 430 -15.24 10.30 -26.13
CA PHE A 430 -15.78 11.16 -25.06
C PHE A 430 -16.87 12.05 -25.66
N LEU A 431 -18.10 11.93 -25.16
CA LEU A 431 -19.30 12.55 -25.75
C LEU A 431 -19.86 13.72 -24.92
N SER A 432 -20.83 14.46 -25.46
CA SER A 432 -21.57 15.51 -24.76
C SER A 432 -22.25 14.99 -23.48
N ASP A 433 -22.81 13.79 -23.54
CA ASP A 433 -23.39 13.08 -22.39
C ASP A 433 -22.35 12.83 -21.28
N ASP A 434 -21.06 12.64 -21.62
CA ASP A 434 -19.98 12.47 -20.63
C ASP A 434 -19.67 13.79 -19.91
N LEU A 435 -19.77 14.93 -20.61
CA LEU A 435 -19.68 16.26 -19.96
C LEU A 435 -20.86 16.49 -19.01
N GLY A 436 -22.08 16.11 -19.40
CA GLY A 436 -23.26 16.18 -18.54
C GLY A 436 -23.16 15.29 -17.30
N LEU A 437 -22.64 14.07 -17.45
CA LEU A 437 -22.31 13.19 -16.33
C LEU A 437 -21.27 13.85 -15.41
N LEU A 438 -20.18 14.37 -15.98
CA LEU A 438 -19.11 15.02 -15.23
C LEU A 438 -19.61 16.25 -14.48
N GLU A 439 -20.43 17.10 -15.09
CA GLU A 439 -21.10 18.24 -14.45
C GLU A 439 -21.87 17.79 -13.20
N SER A 440 -22.74 16.78 -13.37
CA SER A 440 -23.63 16.31 -12.31
C SER A 440 -22.85 15.70 -11.14
N VAL A 441 -21.89 14.84 -11.45
CA VAL A 441 -21.05 14.15 -10.45
C VAL A 441 -20.19 15.14 -9.68
N GLU A 442 -19.54 16.07 -10.37
CA GLU A 442 -18.67 17.08 -9.75
C GLU A 442 -19.46 18.06 -8.88
N TYR A 443 -20.65 18.44 -9.33
CA TYR A 443 -21.53 19.31 -8.59
C TYR A 443 -21.98 18.67 -7.27
N GLU A 444 -22.63 17.51 -7.34
CA GLU A 444 -23.20 16.85 -6.15
C GLU A 444 -22.13 16.38 -5.16
N GLN A 445 -21.00 15.84 -5.65
CA GLN A 445 -19.99 15.28 -4.75
C GLN A 445 -19.09 16.34 -4.10
N ARG A 446 -18.87 17.49 -4.76
CA ARG A 446 -17.79 18.41 -4.34
C ARG A 446 -18.18 19.87 -4.34
N ILE A 447 -18.80 20.35 -5.41
CA ILE A 447 -18.94 21.79 -5.64
C ILE A 447 -20.13 22.38 -4.88
N LYS A 448 -21.23 21.63 -4.72
CA LYS A 448 -22.45 22.09 -4.05
C LYS A 448 -22.19 22.75 -2.69
N TYR A 449 -21.45 22.08 -1.81
CA TYR A 449 -21.11 22.62 -0.48
C TYR A 449 -20.21 23.87 -0.55
N ILE A 450 -19.37 23.98 -1.59
CA ILE A 450 -18.52 25.15 -1.79
C ILE A 450 -19.36 26.34 -2.24
N VAL A 451 -20.37 26.11 -3.09
CA VAL A 451 -21.33 27.14 -3.50
C VAL A 451 -22.08 27.67 -2.28
N GLU A 452 -22.66 26.77 -1.47
CA GLU A 452 -23.38 27.13 -0.25
C GLU A 452 -22.51 28.00 0.68
N ILE A 453 -21.23 27.64 0.89
CA ILE A 453 -20.30 28.43 1.71
C ILE A 453 -20.01 29.80 1.08
N ILE A 454 -19.75 29.86 -0.24
CA ILE A 454 -19.37 31.12 -0.91
C ILE A 454 -20.56 32.09 -0.97
N GLU A 455 -21.78 31.59 -1.09
CA GLU A 455 -23.00 32.41 -1.03
C GLU A 455 -23.17 33.07 0.34
N ASP A 456 -22.71 32.44 1.42
CA ASP A 456 -22.74 32.98 2.79
C ASP A 456 -21.58 33.96 3.11
N VAL A 457 -20.61 34.15 2.20
CA VAL A 457 -19.45 35.05 2.43
C VAL A 457 -19.78 36.51 2.12
N GLU A 458 -19.52 37.39 3.10
CA GLU A 458 -19.55 38.85 2.90
C GLU A 458 -18.19 39.35 2.34
N TRP A 459 -18.21 39.96 1.14
CA TRP A 459 -17.02 40.44 0.44
C TRP A 459 -16.71 41.90 0.80
N GLU A 460 -16.08 42.12 1.95
CA GLU A 460 -15.68 43.46 2.39
C GLU A 460 -14.55 44.04 1.51
N GLY A 461 -14.71 45.29 1.07
CA GLY A 461 -13.68 46.03 0.33
C GLY A 461 -13.57 45.73 -1.17
N VAL A 462 -14.53 44.97 -1.73
CA VAL A 462 -14.67 44.74 -3.18
C VAL A 462 -15.83 45.59 -3.72
N ASP A 463 -15.68 46.14 -4.92
CA ASP A 463 -16.76 46.87 -5.58
C ASP A 463 -17.92 45.92 -5.92
N PRO A 464 -19.17 46.20 -5.54
CA PRO A 464 -20.32 45.37 -5.91
C PRO A 464 -20.44 45.10 -7.42
N ASP A 465 -19.96 46.02 -8.27
CA ASP A 465 -19.99 45.85 -9.73
C ASP A 465 -18.97 44.80 -10.23
N ASP A 466 -17.93 44.50 -9.43
CA ASP A 466 -16.94 43.46 -9.74
C ASP A 466 -17.43 42.04 -9.36
N LEU A 467 -18.45 41.92 -8.50
CA LEU A 467 -19.04 40.67 -8.02
C LEU A 467 -19.98 40.02 -9.05
N THR A 468 -19.46 39.81 -10.26
CA THR A 468 -20.18 39.19 -11.38
C THR A 468 -20.35 37.68 -11.22
N SER A 469 -21.28 37.07 -11.96
CA SER A 469 -21.41 35.61 -12.06
C SER A 469 -20.09 34.93 -12.43
N ASN A 470 -19.28 35.58 -13.26
CA ASN A 470 -17.95 35.14 -13.65
C ASN A 470 -16.93 35.17 -12.50
N PHE A 471 -17.00 36.19 -11.63
CA PHE A 471 -16.18 36.27 -10.42
C PHE A 471 -16.48 35.11 -9.48
N TYR A 472 -17.75 34.89 -9.11
CA TYR A 472 -18.14 33.79 -8.24
C TYR A 472 -17.77 32.42 -8.83
N SER A 473 -18.03 32.22 -10.13
CA SER A 473 -17.65 30.99 -10.84
C SER A 473 -16.14 30.74 -10.82
N ASN A 474 -15.32 31.78 -10.92
CA ASN A 474 -13.86 31.68 -10.78
C ASN A 474 -13.46 31.29 -9.35
N VAL A 475 -14.02 31.95 -8.32
CA VAL A 475 -13.73 31.63 -6.92
C VAL A 475 -14.10 30.18 -6.61
N ILE A 476 -15.26 29.70 -7.08
CA ILE A 476 -15.71 28.31 -6.92
C ILE A 476 -14.73 27.35 -7.61
N MET A 477 -14.35 27.63 -8.86
CA MET A 477 -13.39 26.80 -9.61
C MET A 477 -12.05 26.69 -8.88
N LEU A 478 -11.49 27.81 -8.43
CA LEU A 478 -10.19 27.85 -7.76
C LEU A 478 -10.24 27.16 -6.38
N SER A 479 -11.32 27.37 -5.63
CA SER A 479 -11.53 26.75 -4.31
C SER A 479 -11.72 25.24 -4.44
N ALA A 480 -12.61 24.80 -5.34
CA ALA A 480 -12.86 23.39 -5.62
C ALA A 480 -11.58 22.66 -6.07
N SER A 481 -10.81 23.25 -6.99
CA SER A 481 -9.56 22.64 -7.47
C SER A 481 -8.52 22.45 -6.35
N SER A 482 -8.41 23.44 -5.46
CA SER A 482 -7.42 23.41 -4.37
C SER A 482 -7.82 22.51 -3.21
N MET A 483 -9.12 22.45 -2.89
CA MET A 483 -9.64 21.54 -1.86
C MET A 483 -9.52 20.08 -2.27
N SER A 484 -9.55 19.80 -3.58
CA SER A 484 -9.47 18.46 -4.15
C SER A 484 -8.08 17.83 -4.08
N LEU A 485 -7.03 18.63 -3.92
CA LEU A 485 -5.68 18.13 -3.65
C LEU A 485 -5.50 17.60 -2.23
N ARG A 486 -6.43 17.90 -1.31
CA ARG A 486 -6.35 17.43 0.06
C ARG A 486 -6.88 16.00 0.11
N GLU A 487 -6.00 15.04 0.38
CA GLU A 487 -6.41 13.69 0.77
C GLU A 487 -7.26 13.80 2.06
N ARG A 488 -8.55 13.48 1.93
CA ARG A 488 -9.47 13.44 3.08
C ARG A 488 -9.38 12.03 3.68
N SER A 489 -8.81 11.91 4.87
CA SER A 489 -8.96 10.68 5.66
C SER A 489 -10.42 10.50 6.04
N SER A 490 -10.91 9.25 6.08
CA SER A 490 -12.27 8.88 6.50
C SER A 490 -12.58 9.22 7.96
N GLU A 491 -11.58 9.58 8.76
CA GLU A 491 -11.67 9.83 10.20
C GLU A 491 -11.81 11.33 10.54
N ARG A 492 -12.84 12.00 10.00
CA ARG A 492 -13.17 13.36 10.44
C ARG A 492 -14.56 13.41 11.07
N ALA A 493 -14.60 13.88 12.30
CA ALA A 493 -15.82 14.37 12.93
C ALA A 493 -15.80 15.90 12.89
N HIS A 494 -16.89 16.52 12.44
CA HIS A 494 -17.15 17.92 12.70
C HIS A 494 -17.59 18.02 14.17
N PHE A 495 -16.79 18.68 15.00
CA PHE A 495 -17.17 18.93 16.39
C PHE A 495 -17.81 20.31 16.44
N GLU A 496 -19.11 20.38 16.73
CA GLU A 496 -19.69 21.60 17.30
C GLU A 496 -19.10 21.75 18.70
N ILE A 497 -18.21 22.74 18.87
CA ILE A 497 -17.39 22.85 20.07
C ILE A 497 -18.21 23.48 21.21
N LEU A 498 -18.28 22.74 22.33
CA LEU A 498 -18.83 23.16 23.62
C LEU A 498 -18.05 24.37 24.20
N ASN A 499 -18.68 25.12 25.13
CA ASN A 499 -18.14 26.37 25.71
C ASN A 499 -16.64 26.26 26.11
N SER A 500 -15.83 27.21 25.63
CA SER A 500 -14.37 27.26 25.78
C SER A 500 -13.84 28.21 26.86
N GLU A 501 -14.72 28.82 27.66
CA GLU A 501 -14.35 29.87 28.64
C GLU A 501 -13.30 29.46 29.68
N HIS A 502 -13.30 28.20 30.13
CA HIS A 502 -12.43 27.72 31.21
C HIS A 502 -11.54 26.54 30.84
N SER A 503 -11.79 25.92 29.69
CA SER A 503 -11.11 24.70 29.24
C SER A 503 -10.14 24.94 28.08
N ALA A 504 -10.07 26.15 27.54
CA ALA A 504 -9.26 26.45 26.37
C ALA A 504 -8.25 27.59 26.59
N VAL A 505 -7.08 27.44 25.99
CA VAL A 505 -6.10 28.51 25.79
C VAL A 505 -6.26 29.01 24.36
N ILE A 506 -6.63 30.28 24.19
CA ILE A 506 -6.87 30.90 22.89
C ILE A 506 -5.72 31.87 22.59
N LEU A 507 -5.02 31.64 21.48
CA LEU A 507 -3.93 32.45 20.95
C LEU A 507 -4.38 33.04 19.61
N ASN A 508 -5.07 34.17 19.66
CA ASN A 508 -5.63 34.81 18.47
C ASN A 508 -4.56 35.61 17.71
N SER A 509 -4.50 35.40 16.39
CA SER A 509 -3.77 36.25 15.44
C SER A 509 -4.79 36.73 14.41
N GLY A 510 -5.13 38.02 14.45
CA GLY A 510 -6.32 38.58 13.77
C GLY A 510 -6.40 38.36 12.25
N ASN A 511 -5.26 38.14 11.58
CA ASN A 511 -5.16 37.90 10.13
C ASN A 511 -4.49 36.55 9.79
N SER A 512 -4.57 35.56 10.68
CA SER A 512 -3.93 34.27 10.41
C SER A 512 -4.66 33.48 9.32
N SER A 513 -3.92 33.02 8.32
CA SER A 513 -4.42 32.09 7.30
C SER A 513 -4.55 30.65 7.80
N ILE A 514 -3.92 30.33 8.93
CA ILE A 514 -3.91 28.99 9.54
C ILE A 514 -4.63 29.05 10.89
N HIS A 515 -5.61 28.16 11.05
CA HIS A 515 -6.37 27.98 12.29
C HIS A 515 -6.13 26.56 12.81
N ILE A 516 -5.73 26.44 14.07
CA ILE A 516 -5.45 25.16 14.72
C ILE A 516 -6.31 25.03 15.96
N ASP A 517 -7.24 24.07 15.93
CA ASP A 517 -7.98 23.60 17.10
C ASP A 517 -7.34 22.29 17.59
N ALA A 518 -6.79 22.30 18.80
CA ALA A 518 -6.15 21.14 19.41
C ALA A 518 -6.88 20.73 20.69
N VAL A 519 -7.43 19.52 20.73
CA VAL A 519 -8.00 18.91 21.94
C VAL A 519 -6.97 17.96 22.52
N ILE A 520 -6.50 18.24 23.74
CA ILE A 520 -5.36 17.56 24.34
C ILE A 520 -5.72 17.09 25.75
N ASP A 521 -5.49 15.81 26.02
CA ASP A 521 -5.36 15.34 27.40
C ASP A 521 -3.95 15.68 27.90
N PRO A 522 -3.78 16.63 28.83
CA PRO A 522 -2.47 17.03 29.34
C PRO A 522 -1.75 15.91 30.10
N LEU A 523 -2.46 14.87 30.53
CA LEU A 523 -1.92 13.72 31.25
C LEU A 523 -1.59 12.54 30.32
N SER A 524 -1.67 12.73 29.00
CA SER A 524 -1.36 11.68 28.01
C SER A 524 0.06 11.79 27.45
N PRO A 525 0.71 10.66 27.09
CA PRO A 525 2.00 10.69 26.39
C PRO A 525 1.95 11.46 25.06
N SER A 526 0.82 11.37 24.34
CA SER A 526 0.60 12.14 23.11
C SER A 526 0.58 13.65 23.38
N GLY A 527 0.01 14.08 24.51
CA GLY A 527 0.02 15.47 24.96
C GLY A 527 1.43 16.00 25.21
N GLN A 528 2.32 15.20 25.81
CA GLN A 528 3.73 15.55 26.02
C GLN A 528 4.46 15.84 24.69
N LYS A 529 4.13 15.10 23.63
CA LYS A 529 4.69 15.27 22.28
C LYS A 529 4.07 16.45 21.53
N LEU A 530 2.76 16.62 21.61
CA LEU A 530 2.03 17.64 20.85
C LEU A 530 2.28 19.06 21.39
N SER A 531 2.42 19.23 22.71
CA SER A 531 2.65 20.53 23.34
C SER A 531 3.86 21.31 22.77
N PRO A 532 5.08 20.75 22.71
CA PRO A 532 6.22 21.44 22.12
C PRO A 532 6.05 21.70 20.62
N LEU A 533 5.40 20.79 19.88
CA LEU A 533 5.11 20.98 18.45
C LEU A 533 4.19 22.18 18.21
N LEU A 534 3.10 22.30 18.96
CA LEU A 534 2.20 23.45 18.89
C LEU A 534 2.94 24.75 19.22
N ARG A 535 3.82 24.73 20.23
CA ARG A 535 4.65 25.89 20.57
C ARG A 535 5.58 26.29 19.42
N ILE A 536 6.20 25.33 18.73
CA ILE A 536 7.07 25.59 17.58
C ILE A 536 6.26 26.18 16.43
N LEU A 537 5.13 25.56 16.08
CA LEU A 537 4.23 26.07 15.05
C LEU A 537 3.81 27.51 15.36
N TRP A 538 3.45 27.80 16.61
CA TRP A 538 3.09 29.13 17.03
C TRP A 538 4.23 30.15 16.86
N LYS A 539 5.46 29.77 17.20
CA LYS A 539 6.63 30.63 16.99
C LYS A 539 6.98 30.86 15.52
N CYS A 540 6.84 29.83 14.68
CA CYS A 540 7.31 29.86 13.29
C CYS A 540 6.32 30.50 12.31
N ILE A 541 5.02 30.22 12.46
CA ILE A 541 3.98 30.66 11.51
C ILE A 541 2.89 31.53 12.15
N GLN A 542 2.92 31.75 13.47
CA GLN A 542 1.97 32.57 14.23
C GLN A 542 0.49 32.32 13.86
N PRO A 543 0.03 31.04 13.87
CA PRO A 543 -1.32 30.73 13.51
C PRO A 543 -2.28 31.13 14.64
N SER A 544 -3.56 31.29 14.31
CA SER A 544 -4.60 31.37 15.33
C SER A 544 -4.77 29.98 15.93
N MET A 545 -4.55 29.84 17.25
CA MET A 545 -4.63 28.55 17.93
C MET A 545 -5.65 28.58 19.06
N ARG A 546 -6.46 27.53 19.17
CA ARG A 546 -7.27 27.24 20.34
C ARG A 546 -6.92 25.84 20.85
N ILE A 547 -6.41 25.78 22.07
CA ILE A 547 -5.93 24.55 22.70
C ILE A 547 -6.88 24.20 23.85
N VAL A 548 -7.73 23.20 23.64
CA VAL A 548 -8.70 22.69 24.61
C VAL A 548 -8.07 21.58 25.43
N LEU A 549 -8.13 21.70 26.75
CA LEU A 549 -7.62 20.70 27.69
C LEU A 549 -8.76 19.77 28.13
N ASN A 550 -8.63 18.48 27.84
CA ASN A 550 -9.65 17.46 28.14
C ASN A 550 -9.03 16.25 28.86
N PRO A 551 -8.75 16.36 30.17
CA PRO A 551 -8.19 15.26 30.95
C PRO A 551 -9.22 14.16 31.24
N ILE A 552 -8.75 12.92 31.36
CA ILE A 552 -9.58 11.80 31.80
C ILE A 552 -9.94 11.97 33.28
N SER A 553 -11.22 11.77 33.62
CA SER A 553 -11.76 12.01 34.97
C SER A 553 -11.42 10.94 36.01
N SER A 554 -11.05 9.73 35.57
CA SER A 554 -10.73 8.60 36.45
C SER A 554 -9.38 7.98 36.06
N LEU A 555 -8.45 7.98 37.01
CA LEU A 555 -7.10 7.42 36.84
C LEU A 555 -6.91 6.29 37.85
N VAL A 556 -6.66 5.08 37.35
CA VAL A 556 -6.35 3.89 38.17
C VAL A 556 -4.87 3.82 38.54
N ASP A 557 -4.01 4.40 37.69
CA ASP A 557 -2.55 4.39 37.81
C ASP A 557 -1.99 5.77 37.41
N LEU A 558 -0.70 5.99 37.67
CA LEU A 558 0.01 7.20 37.27
C LEU A 558 -0.02 7.33 35.73
N PRO A 559 -0.59 8.42 35.17
CA PRO A 559 -0.86 8.51 33.74
C PRO A 559 0.42 8.74 32.91
N LEU A 560 1.43 9.37 33.49
CA LEU A 560 2.74 9.61 32.87
C LEU A 560 3.84 8.98 33.74
N LYS A 561 4.54 7.99 33.18
CA LYS A 561 5.64 7.27 33.85
C LYS A 561 7.03 7.62 33.29
N ASN A 562 7.14 8.72 32.55
CA ASN A 562 8.35 9.12 31.84
C ASN A 562 8.63 10.63 31.97
N TYR A 563 9.88 10.99 31.72
CA TYR A 563 10.30 12.37 31.46
C TYR A 563 10.52 12.53 29.96
N TYR A 564 10.00 13.60 29.37
CA TYR A 564 10.03 13.79 27.91
C TYR A 564 10.64 15.13 27.52
N ARG A 565 11.49 15.12 26.49
CA ARG A 565 12.04 16.32 25.85
C ARG A 565 11.94 16.17 24.33
N PHE A 566 11.29 17.13 23.69
CA PHE A 566 11.21 17.20 22.24
C PHE A 566 12.40 17.99 21.70
N VAL A 567 13.16 17.39 20.78
CA VAL A 567 14.42 17.94 20.28
C VAL A 567 14.17 18.62 18.94
N VAL A 568 14.47 19.92 18.86
CA VAL A 568 14.36 20.71 17.64
C VAL A 568 15.56 21.64 17.53
N PRO A 569 16.17 21.79 16.33
CA PRO A 569 17.23 22.75 16.09
C PRO A 569 16.84 24.16 16.50
N SER A 570 17.72 24.81 17.25
CA SER A 570 17.63 26.21 17.62
C SER A 570 18.82 26.98 17.06
N MET A 571 18.72 28.31 16.96
CA MET A 571 19.85 29.13 16.52
C MET A 571 21.05 29.04 17.47
N ASP A 572 20.83 28.69 18.74
CA ASP A 572 21.88 28.55 19.75
C ASP A 572 22.73 27.27 19.56
N ASP A 573 22.28 26.32 18.74
CA ASP A 573 23.02 25.08 18.44
C ASP A 573 24.14 25.29 17.40
N PHE A 574 24.13 26.44 16.72
CA PHE A 574 25.15 26.82 15.75
C PHE A 574 26.23 27.63 16.45
N SER A 575 27.50 27.29 16.19
CA SER A 575 28.60 28.09 16.69
C SER A 575 28.55 29.50 16.11
N ALA A 576 28.76 30.49 16.99
CA ALA A 576 28.85 31.89 16.59
C ALA A 576 30.20 32.24 15.94
N VAL A 577 31.18 31.34 16.01
CA VAL A 577 32.59 31.62 15.68
C VAL A 577 33.10 30.77 14.50
N ASP A 578 32.54 29.59 14.29
CA ASP A 578 32.90 28.68 13.19
C ASP A 578 31.68 27.97 12.60
N HIS A 579 31.91 27.11 11.60
CA HIS A 579 30.85 26.32 10.97
C HIS A 579 30.49 25.05 11.77
N SER A 580 30.92 24.94 13.03
CA SER A 580 30.56 23.79 13.86
C SER A 580 29.12 23.90 14.33
N VAL A 581 28.42 22.76 14.29
CA VAL A 581 27.07 22.61 14.80
C VAL A 581 27.19 21.75 16.05
N ASN A 582 26.91 22.33 17.22
CA ASN A 582 26.90 21.61 18.49
C ASN A 582 25.64 20.72 18.65
N GLY A 583 24.73 20.82 17.68
CA GLY A 583 23.60 19.93 17.45
C GLY A 583 22.47 20.11 18.46
N PRO A 584 21.21 19.96 18.03
CA PRO A 584 20.12 19.98 18.99
C PRO A 584 20.26 18.77 19.93
N LYS A 585 20.30 19.06 21.23
CA LYS A 585 20.48 18.04 22.27
C LYS A 585 19.30 17.99 23.24
N ALA A 586 18.93 16.80 23.68
CA ALA A 586 18.03 16.63 24.80
C ALA A 586 18.82 16.73 26.11
N PHE A 587 18.54 17.76 26.92
CA PHE A 587 19.15 17.90 28.25
C PHE A 587 18.09 17.74 29.34
N PHE A 588 18.35 16.81 30.27
CA PHE A 588 17.52 16.53 31.42
C PHE A 588 18.26 16.96 32.70
N SER A 589 17.86 18.08 33.28
CA SER A 589 18.41 18.60 34.54
C SER A 589 17.62 18.08 35.74
N ASN A 590 18.28 17.90 36.90
CA ASN A 590 17.66 17.58 38.19
C ASN A 590 16.82 16.28 38.17
N MET A 591 17.35 15.25 37.51
CA MET A 591 16.73 13.93 37.46
C MET A 591 16.88 13.21 38.81
N PRO A 592 15.95 12.31 39.18
CA PRO A 592 16.02 11.57 40.44
C PRO A 592 17.24 10.65 40.48
N LEU A 593 18.04 10.74 41.54
CA LEU A 593 19.31 10.00 41.63
C LEU A 593 19.14 8.51 41.90
N SER A 594 18.22 8.17 42.80
CA SER A 594 17.99 6.81 43.33
C SER A 594 16.92 6.00 42.58
N LYS A 595 16.52 6.47 41.39
CA LYS A 595 15.54 5.77 40.55
C LYS A 595 16.23 5.24 39.31
N THR A 596 16.00 3.97 39.01
CA THR A 596 16.42 3.37 37.74
C THR A 596 15.62 4.01 36.61
N LEU A 597 16.35 4.54 35.62
CA LEU A 597 15.80 5.18 34.43
C LEU A 597 16.23 4.39 33.19
N THR A 598 15.37 4.37 32.18
CA THR A 598 15.68 3.78 30.87
C THR A 598 15.65 4.89 29.83
N MET A 599 16.71 5.01 29.04
CA MET A 599 16.75 5.92 27.90
C MET A 599 15.92 5.34 26.76
N ASN A 600 14.95 6.11 26.27
CA ASN A 600 14.13 5.71 25.13
C ASN A 600 14.00 6.87 24.13
N LEU A 601 14.12 6.56 22.83
CA LEU A 601 14.03 7.53 21.74
C LEU A 601 12.68 7.40 21.02
N ASP A 602 11.88 8.47 21.07
CA ASP A 602 10.65 8.62 20.28
C ASP A 602 10.97 9.29 18.94
N VAL A 603 11.27 8.47 17.93
CA VAL A 603 11.66 8.92 16.58
C VAL A 603 10.53 8.70 15.57
N PRO A 604 10.50 9.45 14.45
CA PRO A 604 9.60 9.15 13.35
C PRO A 604 9.68 7.68 12.90
N GLU A 605 8.55 7.08 12.55
CA GLU A 605 8.50 5.66 12.16
C GLU A 605 9.45 5.27 11.01
N PRO A 606 9.68 6.12 9.98
CA PRO A 606 10.66 5.80 8.93
C PRO A 606 12.13 5.80 9.38
N TRP A 607 12.46 6.20 10.60
CA TRP A 607 13.85 6.37 11.02
C TRP A 607 14.40 5.12 11.72
N LEU A 608 15.54 4.60 11.25
CA LEU A 608 16.29 3.56 11.94
C LEU A 608 17.43 4.22 12.72
N VAL A 609 17.32 4.24 14.04
CA VAL A 609 18.25 4.94 14.93
C VAL A 609 18.93 3.96 15.87
N GLU A 610 20.23 4.14 16.10
CA GLU A 610 21.01 3.33 17.03
C GLU A 610 21.94 4.16 17.92
N PRO A 611 22.27 3.69 19.14
CA PRO A 611 23.31 4.30 19.95
C PRO A 611 24.69 4.00 19.36
N THR A 612 25.52 5.04 19.21
CA THR A 612 26.91 4.92 18.72
C THR A 612 27.92 5.22 19.81
N ILE A 613 27.60 6.11 20.75
CA ILE A 613 28.46 6.42 21.91
C ILE A 613 27.62 6.33 23.17
N ALA A 614 27.94 5.37 24.04
CA ALA A 614 27.35 5.23 25.38
C ALA A 614 28.32 4.49 26.29
N ILE A 615 28.81 5.16 27.34
CA ILE A 615 29.72 4.57 28.33
C ILE A 615 28.94 3.79 29.39
N HIS A 616 27.76 4.29 29.75
CA HIS A 616 26.90 3.72 30.77
C HIS A 616 25.78 2.89 30.15
N ASP A 617 25.23 1.95 30.94
CA ASP A 617 24.07 1.16 30.54
C ASP A 617 22.84 2.07 30.39
N LEU A 618 22.36 2.20 29.15
CA LEU A 618 21.21 3.03 28.82
C LEU A 618 19.87 2.43 29.26
N ASP A 619 19.86 1.15 29.61
CA ASP A 619 18.65 0.44 30.03
C ASP A 619 18.40 0.54 31.52
N ASN A 620 19.49 0.57 32.29
CA ASN A 620 19.49 0.58 33.75
C ASN A 620 20.30 1.78 34.28
N ILE A 621 19.89 3.00 33.93
CA ILE A 621 20.57 4.22 34.36
C ILE A 621 20.24 4.47 35.83
N LEU A 622 21.24 4.40 36.69
CA LEU A 622 21.16 4.81 38.09
C LEU A 622 22.16 5.95 38.32
N LEU A 623 21.66 7.17 38.52
CA LEU A 623 22.51 8.38 38.49
C LEU A 623 23.41 8.51 39.71
N GLU A 624 23.06 7.89 40.84
CA GLU A 624 23.95 7.81 42.01
C GLU A 624 25.24 7.00 41.73
N ASN A 625 25.22 6.10 40.74
CA ASN A 625 26.39 5.30 40.35
C ASN A 625 27.38 6.07 39.46
N LEU A 626 27.09 7.32 39.09
CA LEU A 626 27.97 8.13 38.24
C LEU A 626 29.21 8.67 38.98
N GLY A 627 29.25 8.58 40.32
CA GLY A 627 30.38 9.03 41.14
C GLY A 627 30.68 10.51 40.95
N ASP A 628 31.93 10.83 40.57
CA ASP A 628 32.40 12.21 40.35
C ASP A 628 31.90 12.84 39.03
N ILE A 629 31.30 12.04 38.14
CA ILE A 629 30.79 12.50 36.84
C ILE A 629 29.37 13.04 37.04
N SER A 630 29.17 14.34 36.83
CA SER A 630 27.87 14.99 37.05
C SER A 630 26.87 14.87 35.90
N THR A 631 27.28 14.31 34.75
CA THR A 631 26.44 14.24 33.53
C THR A 631 26.70 12.95 32.77
N LEU A 632 25.65 12.16 32.54
CA LEU A 632 25.65 11.04 31.61
C LEU A 632 25.44 11.55 30.18
N GLN A 633 26.27 11.10 29.23
CA GLN A 633 26.15 11.44 27.82
C GLN A 633 25.94 10.18 26.97
N ALA A 634 25.02 10.27 26.02
CA ALA A 634 24.80 9.26 24.98
C ALA A 634 24.61 9.95 23.62
N VAL A 635 25.14 9.36 22.56
CA VAL A 635 25.00 9.85 21.18
C VAL A 635 24.34 8.77 20.32
N PHE A 636 23.38 9.20 19.51
CA PHE A 636 22.62 8.35 18.61
C PHE A 636 22.84 8.79 17.16
N GLU A 637 22.82 7.83 16.25
CA GLU A 637 22.94 8.05 14.81
C GLU A 637 21.69 7.55 14.08
N LEU A 638 21.23 8.32 13.09
CA LEU A 638 20.25 7.87 12.10
C LEU A 638 20.98 7.00 11.06
N GLU A 639 21.05 5.69 11.31
CA GLU A 639 21.72 4.70 10.45
C GLU A 639 21.11 4.68 9.04
N ALA A 640 19.78 4.65 8.97
CA ALA A 640 19.05 4.54 7.70
C ALA A 640 17.61 5.07 7.82
N LEU A 641 17.00 5.34 6.67
CA LEU A 641 15.57 5.48 6.53
C LEU A 641 14.95 4.14 6.11
N LEU A 642 13.67 3.95 6.39
CA LEU A 642 12.91 2.81 5.93
C LEU A 642 12.14 3.14 4.65
N LEU A 643 12.33 2.28 3.67
CA LEU A 643 11.45 2.11 2.54
C LEU A 643 10.50 0.97 2.88
N THR A 644 9.21 1.25 2.94
CA THR A 644 8.18 0.24 3.24
C THR A 644 7.24 0.08 2.06
N GLY A 645 6.59 -1.06 1.96
CA GLY A 645 5.59 -1.25 0.93
C GLY A 645 4.66 -2.42 1.14
N HIS A 646 3.66 -2.46 0.26
CA HIS A 646 2.67 -3.52 0.16
C HIS A 646 2.73 -4.12 -1.24
N CYS A 647 2.81 -5.44 -1.34
CA CYS A 647 2.80 -6.17 -2.60
C CYS A 647 1.49 -6.92 -2.77
N SER A 648 0.83 -6.76 -3.90
CA SER A 648 -0.42 -7.45 -4.24
C SER A 648 -0.23 -8.35 -5.48
N GLU A 649 -0.89 -9.50 -5.47
CA GLU A 649 -1.01 -10.40 -6.62
C GLU A 649 -2.43 -10.26 -7.18
N LYS A 650 -2.57 -10.16 -8.51
CA LYS A 650 -3.88 -10.04 -9.14
C LYS A 650 -4.73 -11.29 -8.84
N ASP A 651 -5.94 -11.08 -8.34
CA ASP A 651 -6.94 -12.14 -8.05
C ASP A 651 -6.52 -13.18 -6.99
N HIS A 652 -5.45 -12.91 -6.24
CA HIS A 652 -4.89 -13.82 -5.22
C HIS A 652 -4.46 -13.09 -3.94
N ASP A 653 -4.18 -13.86 -2.90
CA ASP A 653 -3.54 -13.36 -1.68
C ASP A 653 -2.14 -12.78 -2.00
N PRO A 654 -1.62 -11.85 -1.16
CA PRO A 654 -0.27 -11.33 -1.34
C PRO A 654 0.79 -12.42 -1.54
N PRO A 655 1.76 -12.21 -2.45
CA PRO A 655 2.72 -13.24 -2.86
C PRO A 655 3.76 -13.50 -1.75
N ARG A 656 3.38 -14.31 -0.76
CA ARG A 656 4.20 -14.60 0.42
C ARG A 656 5.55 -15.22 0.04
N GLY A 657 6.63 -14.65 0.57
CA GLY A 657 7.98 -15.12 0.32
C GLY A 657 8.59 -14.59 -0.98
N LEU A 658 7.89 -13.67 -1.67
CA LEU A 658 8.45 -12.98 -2.83
C LEU A 658 9.68 -12.19 -2.41
N GLN A 659 10.77 -12.41 -3.12
CA GLN A 659 12.07 -11.80 -2.84
C GLN A 659 12.21 -10.54 -3.66
N LEU A 660 12.51 -9.44 -2.96
CA LEU A 660 12.75 -8.15 -3.57
C LEU A 660 14.18 -7.71 -3.29
N ILE A 661 14.79 -7.06 -4.27
CA ILE A 661 16.13 -6.49 -4.17
C ILE A 661 16.09 -5.01 -4.52
N LEU A 662 16.93 -4.24 -3.87
CA LEU A 662 17.07 -2.81 -4.07
C LEU A 662 18.54 -2.45 -4.22
N GLY A 663 18.83 -1.58 -5.18
CA GLY A 663 20.18 -1.09 -5.39
C GLY A 663 20.24 0.18 -6.22
N THR A 664 21.46 0.57 -6.57
CA THR A 664 21.72 1.69 -7.48
C THR A 664 21.91 1.16 -8.91
N LYS A 665 21.96 2.07 -9.89
CA LYS A 665 22.24 1.69 -11.28
C LYS A 665 23.62 1.00 -11.45
N GLN A 666 24.57 1.32 -10.57
CA GLN A 666 25.93 0.74 -10.60
C GLN A 666 26.01 -0.58 -9.84
N MET A 667 25.32 -0.67 -8.70
CA MET A 667 25.22 -1.87 -7.87
C MET A 667 23.75 -2.22 -7.68
N PRO A 668 23.15 -3.03 -8.57
CA PRO A 668 21.72 -3.34 -8.55
C PRO A 668 21.24 -4.07 -7.29
N HIS A 669 22.15 -4.67 -6.52
CA HIS A 669 21.85 -5.43 -5.31
C HIS A 669 22.64 -4.88 -4.13
N LEU A 670 21.96 -4.14 -3.25
CA LEU A 670 22.52 -3.54 -2.02
C LEU A 670 21.71 -3.87 -0.77
N VAL A 671 20.40 -4.10 -0.91
CA VAL A 671 19.48 -4.52 0.16
C VAL A 671 18.50 -5.53 -0.42
N ASP A 672 18.16 -6.57 0.33
CA ASP A 672 17.14 -7.55 -0.01
C ASP A 672 16.08 -7.66 1.11
N THR A 673 14.90 -8.17 0.75
CA THR A 673 13.83 -8.43 1.72
C THR A 673 12.82 -9.44 1.18
N LEU A 674 11.89 -9.82 2.06
CA LEU A 674 10.79 -10.73 1.78
C LEU A 674 9.44 -10.04 1.92
N VAL A 675 8.51 -10.40 1.05
CA VAL A 675 7.10 -10.06 1.16
C VAL A 675 6.40 -10.98 2.17
N MET A 676 5.80 -10.39 3.20
CA MET A 676 4.96 -11.08 4.20
C MET A 676 3.59 -11.44 3.62
N ALA A 677 2.92 -12.47 4.16
CA ALA A 677 1.53 -12.74 3.79
C ALA A 677 0.60 -11.65 4.33
N ASN A 678 0.85 -11.19 5.56
CA ASN A 678 0.06 -10.13 6.16
C ASN A 678 0.24 -8.82 5.36
N LEU A 679 -0.84 -8.42 4.67
CA LEU A 679 -0.92 -7.17 3.88
C LEU A 679 0.12 -7.05 2.76
N GLY A 680 0.81 -8.13 2.38
CA GLY A 680 1.92 -8.04 1.43
C GLY A 680 3.07 -7.15 1.91
N TYR A 681 3.23 -6.99 3.23
CA TYR A 681 4.16 -6.02 3.79
C TYR A 681 5.62 -6.40 3.54
N TRP A 682 6.45 -5.41 3.23
CA TRP A 682 7.90 -5.54 3.15
C TRP A 682 8.58 -4.24 3.60
N GLN A 683 9.84 -4.33 4.02
CA GLN A 683 10.65 -3.16 4.36
C GLN A 683 12.12 -3.36 3.96
N MET A 684 12.79 -2.24 3.66
CA MET A 684 14.21 -2.18 3.34
C MET A 684 14.84 -0.92 3.94
N LYS A 685 16.14 -1.00 4.25
CA LYS A 685 16.95 0.15 4.66
C LYS A 685 17.36 0.96 3.43
N VAL A 686 17.22 2.28 3.48
CA VAL A 686 17.60 3.18 2.40
C VAL A 686 18.24 4.45 2.95
N SER A 687 19.03 5.13 2.12
CA SER A 687 19.48 6.49 2.35
C SER A 687 18.88 7.44 1.30
N PRO A 688 18.90 8.77 1.53
CA PRO A 688 18.46 9.74 0.53
C PRO A 688 19.18 9.51 -0.81
N GLY A 689 18.42 9.37 -1.91
CA GLY A 689 18.98 9.00 -3.20
C GLY A 689 17.98 8.37 -4.18
N VAL A 690 18.52 7.94 -5.32
CA VAL A 690 17.77 7.23 -6.37
C VAL A 690 18.11 5.74 -6.32
N TRP A 691 17.07 4.93 -6.18
CA TRP A 691 17.13 3.48 -6.02
C TRP A 691 16.32 2.77 -7.10
N TYR A 692 16.68 1.52 -7.38
CA TYR A 692 16.01 0.66 -8.35
C TYR A 692 15.58 -0.62 -7.64
N LEU A 693 14.26 -0.84 -7.57
CA LEU A 693 13.64 -2.01 -6.95
C LEU A 693 13.32 -3.05 -8.01
N GLN A 694 13.66 -4.31 -7.76
CA GLN A 694 13.51 -5.42 -8.70
C GLN A 694 13.13 -6.71 -7.96
N LEU A 695 12.60 -7.68 -8.70
CA LEU A 695 12.46 -9.05 -8.20
C LEU A 695 13.84 -9.69 -8.08
N ALA A 696 14.11 -10.39 -6.98
CA ALA A 696 15.38 -11.09 -6.83
C ALA A 696 15.51 -12.21 -7.88
N PRO A 697 16.71 -12.40 -8.48
CA PRO A 697 16.96 -13.46 -9.42
C PRO A 697 16.76 -14.83 -8.77
N GLY A 698 16.09 -15.74 -9.48
CA GLY A 698 15.70 -17.05 -8.97
C GLY A 698 14.19 -17.23 -9.08
N ARG A 699 13.60 -18.02 -8.18
CA ARG A 699 12.20 -18.45 -8.28
C ARG A 699 11.20 -17.28 -8.31
N SER A 700 11.49 -16.17 -7.62
CA SER A 700 10.67 -14.95 -7.68
C SER A 700 10.62 -14.37 -9.09
N ALA A 701 11.78 -14.12 -9.72
CA ALA A 701 11.86 -13.62 -11.10
C ALA A 701 11.51 -14.68 -12.18
N GLU A 702 11.53 -15.97 -11.86
CA GLU A 702 11.05 -17.06 -12.74
C GLU A 702 9.52 -17.14 -12.78
N LEU A 703 8.86 -16.92 -11.64
CA LEU A 703 7.41 -17.04 -11.50
C LEU A 703 6.67 -15.73 -11.72
N TYR A 704 7.24 -14.59 -11.35
CA TYR A 704 6.53 -13.30 -11.31
C TYR A 704 7.20 -12.24 -12.19
N GLU A 705 6.40 -11.22 -12.56
CA GLU A 705 6.86 -9.97 -13.20
C GLU A 705 6.17 -8.77 -12.54
N LEU A 706 6.86 -7.62 -12.52
CA LEU A 706 6.32 -6.37 -11.97
C LEU A 706 5.38 -5.72 -13.00
N LYS A 707 4.19 -5.30 -12.54
CA LYS A 707 3.22 -4.58 -13.37
C LYS A 707 3.49 -3.07 -13.32
N GLU A 708 3.41 -2.39 -14.46
CA GLU A 708 3.50 -0.93 -14.51
C GLU A 708 2.26 -0.26 -13.91
N ARG A 709 2.48 0.85 -13.19
CA ARG A 709 1.42 1.69 -12.61
C ARG A 709 0.97 2.72 -13.64
N GLY A 710 0.26 2.27 -14.66
CA GLY A 710 -0.32 3.09 -15.73
C GLY A 710 -1.49 2.38 -16.39
N ASP A 711 -2.54 3.12 -16.72
CA ASP A 711 -3.73 2.56 -17.36
C ASP A 711 -3.45 2.37 -18.87
N GLY A 712 -3.53 1.14 -19.35
CA GLY A 712 -3.68 0.86 -20.78
C GLY A 712 -2.47 0.36 -21.58
N SER A 713 -1.25 0.26 -21.03
CA SER A 713 -0.16 -0.45 -21.72
C SER A 713 0.23 -1.72 -20.95
N HIS A 714 0.18 -2.88 -21.60
CA HIS A 714 0.71 -4.15 -21.10
C HIS A 714 2.25 -4.13 -21.13
N SER A 715 2.83 -3.12 -20.48
CA SER A 715 4.25 -2.91 -20.33
C SER A 715 4.67 -3.50 -18.98
N TYR A 716 5.47 -4.56 -19.04
CA TYR A 716 6.04 -5.18 -17.85
C TYR A 716 7.35 -4.47 -17.51
N LEU A 717 7.47 -3.98 -16.27
CA LEU A 717 8.69 -3.31 -15.81
C LEU A 717 9.70 -4.35 -15.32
N SER A 718 10.95 -4.23 -15.76
CA SER A 718 12.06 -4.99 -15.16
C SER A 718 12.50 -4.40 -13.81
N SER A 719 12.27 -3.10 -13.59
CA SER A 719 12.68 -2.39 -12.38
C SER A 719 11.82 -1.14 -12.12
N GLU A 720 11.45 -0.90 -10.87
CA GLU A 720 10.80 0.34 -10.45
C GLU A 720 11.84 1.34 -9.91
N ARG A 721 11.80 2.59 -10.38
CA ARG A 721 12.68 3.66 -9.89
C ARG A 721 12.07 4.35 -8.67
N ILE A 722 12.75 4.26 -7.54
CA ILE A 722 12.35 4.86 -6.26
C ILE A 722 13.27 6.03 -5.94
N THR A 723 12.71 7.17 -5.55
CA THR A 723 13.49 8.34 -5.12
C THR A 723 13.12 8.70 -3.70
N ILE A 724 14.13 8.83 -2.84
CA ILE A 724 14.01 9.22 -1.44
C ILE A 724 14.56 10.64 -1.31
N THR A 725 13.67 11.63 -1.19
CA THR A 725 14.02 13.06 -1.06
C THR A 725 13.61 13.67 0.28
N ASP A 726 13.00 12.88 1.17
CA ASP A 726 12.42 13.35 2.44
C ASP A 726 12.71 12.32 3.55
N LEU A 727 12.88 12.82 4.78
CA LEU A 727 13.05 12.03 6.00
C LEU A 727 11.75 11.32 6.45
N ARG A 728 10.61 11.62 5.81
CA ARG A 728 9.33 10.92 6.02
C ARG A 728 9.26 9.52 5.37
N GLY A 729 10.34 9.07 4.73
CA GLY A 729 10.37 7.78 4.02
C GLY A 729 9.45 7.80 2.80
N LYS A 730 9.15 6.60 2.27
CA LYS A 730 8.21 6.42 1.16
C LYS A 730 7.48 5.08 1.31
N LEU A 731 6.17 5.10 1.16
CA LEU A 731 5.35 3.89 1.07
C LEU A 731 5.17 3.51 -0.40
N VAL A 732 5.45 2.25 -0.75
CA VAL A 732 5.40 1.75 -2.13
C VAL A 732 4.33 0.66 -2.24
N HIS A 733 3.45 0.78 -3.23
CA HIS A 733 2.49 -0.27 -3.58
C HIS A 733 2.97 -0.97 -4.86
N LEU A 734 3.23 -2.26 -4.76
CA LEU A 734 3.70 -3.11 -5.85
C LEU A 734 2.60 -4.06 -6.28
N ASP A 735 2.40 -4.18 -7.59
CA ASP A 735 1.54 -5.20 -8.17
C ASP A 735 2.39 -6.18 -8.97
N VAL A 736 2.21 -7.47 -8.70
CA VAL A 736 2.89 -8.54 -9.44
C VAL A 736 1.89 -9.47 -10.09
N VAL A 737 2.31 -10.07 -11.19
CA VAL A 737 1.52 -11.07 -11.92
C VAL A 737 2.42 -12.27 -12.20
N LYS A 738 1.86 -13.48 -12.13
CA LYS A 738 2.58 -14.67 -12.54
C LYS A 738 2.82 -14.68 -14.05
N LYS A 739 3.97 -15.19 -14.47
CA LYS A 739 4.30 -15.39 -15.89
C LYS A 739 3.36 -16.41 -16.52
N LYS A 740 3.11 -16.24 -17.82
CA LYS A 740 2.25 -17.15 -18.60
C LYS A 740 2.78 -18.59 -18.52
N GLY A 741 1.92 -19.54 -18.17
CA GLY A 741 2.24 -20.96 -17.98
C GLY A 741 2.78 -21.34 -16.60
N LYS A 742 2.85 -20.38 -15.66
CA LYS A 742 3.30 -20.57 -14.27
C LYS A 742 2.21 -20.30 -13.24
N GLU A 743 0.97 -20.12 -13.67
CA GLU A 743 -0.16 -19.68 -12.85
C GLU A 743 -0.43 -20.64 -11.67
N HIS A 744 -0.28 -21.94 -11.92
CA HIS A 744 -0.50 -23.00 -10.93
C HIS A 744 0.75 -23.35 -10.08
N GLU A 745 1.90 -22.70 -10.32
CA GLU A 745 3.10 -22.96 -9.54
C GLU A 745 3.11 -22.11 -8.26
N GLU A 746 3.35 -22.74 -7.11
CA GLU A 746 3.51 -22.05 -5.83
C GLU A 746 4.93 -21.51 -5.66
N LEU A 747 5.07 -20.33 -5.05
CA LEU A 747 6.37 -19.74 -4.78
C LEU A 747 7.18 -20.57 -3.76
N LEU A 748 6.52 -21.11 -2.75
CA LEU A 748 7.14 -21.93 -1.69
C LEU A 748 6.76 -23.40 -1.89
N VAL A 749 7.68 -24.23 -2.36
CA VAL A 749 7.42 -25.66 -2.63
C VAL A 749 7.64 -26.52 -1.39
N ALA A 750 6.74 -27.48 -1.14
CA ALA A 750 6.92 -28.53 -0.15
C ALA A 750 7.99 -29.55 -0.61
N LEU A 751 8.99 -29.80 0.23
CA LEU A 751 9.85 -30.97 0.07
C LEU A 751 9.07 -32.17 0.60
N ASP A 752 8.48 -32.96 -0.29
CA ASP A 752 7.96 -34.26 0.10
C ASP A 752 9.13 -35.22 0.35
N ASP A 753 9.24 -35.70 1.59
CA ASP A 753 10.25 -36.69 2.04
C ASP A 753 10.20 -38.03 1.28
N ASN A 754 9.21 -38.24 0.40
CA ASN A 754 9.01 -39.52 -0.30
C ASN A 754 9.62 -39.60 -1.71
N ASN A 755 10.33 -38.57 -2.21
CA ASN A 755 10.87 -38.54 -3.58
C ASN A 755 12.38 -38.25 -3.69
N VAL A 756 13.17 -38.73 -2.73
CA VAL A 756 14.64 -38.49 -2.66
C VAL A 756 15.44 -39.11 -3.82
N ASN A 757 14.86 -39.97 -4.67
CA ASN A 757 15.62 -40.73 -5.66
C ASN A 757 15.51 -40.29 -7.15
N LYS A 758 14.85 -39.18 -7.51
CA LYS A 758 14.79 -38.77 -8.94
C LYS A 758 15.08 -37.31 -9.31
N LYS A 759 15.49 -36.43 -8.38
CA LYS A 759 15.83 -35.02 -8.72
C LYS A 759 17.08 -34.49 -8.00
N LYS A 760 18.21 -35.20 -8.08
CA LYS A 760 19.48 -34.70 -7.53
C LYS A 760 20.20 -33.66 -8.42
N GLU A 761 19.79 -33.47 -9.68
CA GLU A 761 20.46 -32.53 -10.59
C GLU A 761 19.94 -31.08 -10.51
N ASP A 762 18.64 -30.86 -10.27
CA ASP A 762 18.10 -29.49 -10.20
C ASP A 762 18.37 -28.77 -8.85
N HIS A 763 18.56 -29.52 -7.76
CA HIS A 763 18.78 -28.95 -6.42
C HIS A 763 20.16 -28.29 -6.24
N HIS A 764 21.17 -28.69 -7.03
CA HIS A 764 22.49 -28.06 -6.97
C HIS A 764 22.47 -26.63 -7.53
N ARG A 765 21.56 -26.32 -8.47
CA ARG A 765 21.48 -25.00 -9.13
C ARG A 765 20.81 -23.93 -8.26
N TRP A 766 19.83 -24.30 -7.43
CA TRP A 766 19.16 -23.40 -6.49
C TRP A 766 20.13 -22.95 -5.38
N ASN A 767 20.85 -23.88 -4.75
CA ASN A 767 21.77 -23.56 -3.66
C ASN A 767 23.07 -22.89 -4.13
N SER A 768 23.61 -23.26 -5.30
CA SER A 768 24.87 -22.68 -5.79
C SER A 768 24.75 -21.21 -6.15
N ASN A 769 23.60 -20.80 -6.71
CA ASN A 769 23.37 -19.42 -7.12
C ASN A 769 23.10 -18.53 -5.90
N LEU A 770 22.36 -19.02 -4.90
CA LEU A 770 22.07 -18.33 -3.63
C LEU A 770 23.31 -18.16 -2.73
N LEU A 771 24.17 -19.18 -2.63
CA LEU A 771 25.43 -19.11 -1.86
C LEU A 771 26.44 -18.14 -2.50
N LYS A 772 26.53 -18.12 -3.83
CA LYS A 772 27.31 -17.10 -4.57
C LYS A 772 26.76 -15.69 -4.38
N TRP A 773 25.43 -15.55 -4.29
CA TRP A 773 24.78 -14.26 -4.15
C TRP A 773 24.90 -13.69 -2.73
N ALA A 774 24.83 -14.53 -1.70
CA ALA A 774 24.99 -14.11 -0.31
C ALA A 774 26.46 -13.81 0.06
N SER A 775 27.44 -14.46 -0.58
CA SER A 775 28.86 -14.19 -0.31
C SER A 775 29.31 -12.80 -0.76
N ASP A 776 28.69 -12.24 -1.81
CA ASP A 776 29.04 -10.91 -2.33
C ASP A 776 28.47 -9.76 -1.48
N PHE A 777 27.55 -10.06 -0.56
CA PHE A 777 26.87 -9.08 0.28
C PHE A 777 27.51 -8.90 1.67
N ILE A 778 28.30 -9.89 2.11
CA ILE A 778 28.84 -9.96 3.47
C ILE A 778 30.26 -9.33 3.56
N GLY A 779 30.85 -8.93 2.43
CA GLY A 779 32.22 -8.40 2.37
C GLY A 779 32.32 -6.88 2.25
N GLY A 780 32.03 -6.13 3.32
CA GLY A 780 32.25 -4.68 3.39
C GLY A 780 33.57 -4.27 4.05
N SER A 781 34.53 -3.82 3.25
CA SER A 781 35.81 -3.12 3.59
C SER A 781 36.98 -3.93 4.19
N GLY A 782 37.71 -4.61 3.30
CA GLY A 782 39.12 -4.99 3.48
C GLY A 782 39.67 -5.55 2.15
N PRO A 783 40.83 -5.10 1.63
CA PRO A 783 41.29 -5.55 0.32
C PRO A 783 41.65 -7.04 0.37
N SER A 784 40.87 -7.86 -0.32
CA SER A 784 41.12 -9.28 -0.54
C SER A 784 42.36 -9.44 -1.43
N ARG A 785 43.54 -9.49 -0.80
CA ARG A 785 44.75 -10.01 -1.43
C ARG A 785 44.52 -11.49 -1.71
N LYS A 786 44.34 -11.84 -3.00
CA LYS A 786 44.53 -13.19 -3.53
C LYS A 786 45.88 -13.70 -3.02
N ARG A 787 45.88 -14.67 -2.10
CA ARG A 787 47.06 -15.48 -1.82
C ARG A 787 47.21 -16.46 -2.97
N GLN A 788 48.22 -16.19 -3.78
CA GLN A 788 48.85 -17.14 -4.67
C GLN A 788 49.34 -18.32 -3.81
N ASP A 789 49.08 -19.54 -4.27
CA ASP A 789 49.70 -20.76 -3.76
C ASP A 789 51.22 -20.57 -3.70
N ASP A 790 51.76 -20.54 -2.50
CA ASP A 790 53.13 -20.92 -2.24
C ASP A 790 53.15 -21.80 -0.99
N THR A 791 53.58 -23.03 -1.23
CA THR A 791 53.86 -24.08 -0.27
C THR A 791 54.78 -23.57 0.84
N ASN A 792 54.24 -23.40 2.05
CA ASN A 792 54.95 -23.65 3.31
C ASN A 792 53.92 -23.86 4.41
N SER A 793 53.82 -25.11 4.85
CA SER A 793 52.99 -25.58 5.94
C SER A 793 53.51 -25.05 7.28
N GLU A 794 52.94 -23.95 7.77
CA GLU A 794 52.92 -23.64 9.19
C GLU A 794 51.54 -23.94 9.76
N GLN A 795 51.49 -24.92 10.66
CA GLN A 795 50.29 -25.42 11.33
C GLN A 795 49.57 -24.28 12.07
N LYS A 796 48.40 -23.86 11.58
CA LYS A 796 47.40 -23.14 12.40
C LYS A 796 46.67 -24.15 13.29
N LYS A 797 46.62 -23.88 14.59
CA LYS A 797 45.82 -24.66 15.56
C LYS A 797 44.33 -24.52 15.25
N GLY A 798 43.64 -25.66 15.04
CA GLY A 798 42.21 -25.83 15.30
C GLY A 798 41.23 -25.43 14.20
N GLU A 799 41.29 -26.03 13.00
CA GLU A 799 40.16 -25.91 12.07
C GLU A 799 38.95 -26.72 12.58
N ARG A 800 37.85 -26.02 12.88
CA ARG A 800 36.55 -26.62 13.19
C ARG A 800 35.99 -27.30 11.94
N HIS A 801 35.39 -28.48 12.09
CA HIS A 801 34.94 -29.31 10.95
C HIS A 801 33.45 -29.68 11.07
N GLY A 802 32.74 -29.70 9.93
CA GLY A 802 31.31 -30.04 9.86
C GLY A 802 30.43 -28.89 9.35
N GLU A 803 29.12 -29.11 9.29
CA GLU A 803 28.15 -28.08 8.89
C GLU A 803 28.06 -26.98 9.97
N THR A 804 27.95 -25.72 9.56
CA THR A 804 27.89 -24.58 10.49
C THR A 804 26.61 -24.60 11.32
N ILE A 805 26.75 -24.54 12.65
CA ILE A 805 25.64 -24.40 13.59
C ILE A 805 25.27 -22.92 13.67
N ASN A 806 23.98 -22.60 13.51
CA ASN A 806 23.49 -21.24 13.57
C ASN A 806 22.72 -21.00 14.87
N ILE A 807 23.23 -20.08 15.70
CA ILE A 807 22.65 -19.74 17.00
C ILE A 807 22.27 -18.27 17.00
N PHE A 808 21.07 -17.93 17.45
CA PHE A 808 20.69 -16.54 17.65
C PHE A 808 20.36 -16.24 19.11
N SER A 809 20.67 -15.02 19.53
CA SER A 809 20.45 -14.56 20.89
C SER A 809 20.23 -13.05 20.95
N ILE A 810 19.79 -12.56 22.10
CA ILE A 810 19.53 -11.15 22.36
C ILE A 810 19.93 -10.83 23.80
N ALA A 811 20.57 -9.68 23.99
CA ALA A 811 20.89 -9.11 25.30
C ALA A 811 20.45 -7.65 25.34
N SER A 812 20.13 -7.16 26.53
CA SER A 812 19.77 -5.76 26.81
C SER A 812 20.34 -5.40 28.17
N GLY A 813 21.26 -4.45 28.21
CA GLY A 813 22.02 -4.07 29.40
C GLY A 813 23.32 -4.86 29.56
N HIS A 814 24.29 -4.25 30.25
CA HIS A 814 25.68 -4.73 30.32
C HIS A 814 25.80 -6.12 30.97
N LEU A 815 24.99 -6.37 31.99
CA LEU A 815 24.96 -7.65 32.68
C LEU A 815 24.56 -8.82 31.75
N TYR A 816 23.50 -8.64 30.96
CA TYR A 816 23.07 -9.68 30.01
C TYR A 816 24.06 -9.85 28.87
N GLU A 817 24.78 -8.79 28.49
CA GLU A 817 25.90 -8.89 27.54
C GLU A 817 27.08 -9.67 28.11
N ARG A 818 27.35 -9.56 29.41
CA ARG A 818 28.33 -10.40 30.11
C ARG A 818 27.91 -11.86 30.12
N PHE A 819 26.66 -12.16 30.48
CA PHE A 819 26.12 -13.51 30.36
C PHE A 819 26.21 -14.03 28.92
N LEU A 820 25.91 -13.19 27.93
CA LEU A 820 25.98 -13.55 26.52
C LEU A 820 27.41 -13.96 26.09
N LYS A 821 28.45 -13.24 26.57
CA LYS A 821 29.86 -13.64 26.35
C LYS A 821 30.13 -15.04 26.92
N ILE A 822 29.65 -15.32 28.13
CA ILE A 822 29.80 -16.63 28.79
C ILE A 822 29.06 -17.72 28.01
N MET A 823 27.85 -17.45 27.53
CA MET A 823 27.08 -18.37 26.69
C MET A 823 27.86 -18.74 25.43
N ILE A 824 28.42 -17.75 24.73
CA ILE A 824 29.26 -17.96 23.53
C ILE A 824 30.45 -18.86 23.87
N LEU A 825 31.20 -18.57 24.94
CA LEU A 825 32.34 -19.38 25.36
C LEU A 825 31.92 -20.83 25.69
N SER A 826 30.80 -21.00 26.41
CA SER A 826 30.28 -22.31 26.78
C SER A 826 29.93 -23.16 25.55
N VAL A 827 29.32 -22.56 24.52
CA VAL A 827 29.04 -23.25 23.25
C VAL A 827 30.35 -23.65 22.56
N LEU A 828 31.27 -22.70 22.41
CA LEU A 828 32.49 -22.90 21.63
C LEU A 828 33.43 -23.94 22.24
N LYS A 829 33.44 -24.08 23.57
CA LYS A 829 34.20 -25.11 24.28
C LYS A 829 33.61 -26.52 24.13
N ASN A 830 32.31 -26.63 23.88
CA ASN A 830 31.59 -27.91 23.83
C ASN A 830 31.29 -28.40 22.41
N THR A 831 31.62 -27.65 21.36
CA THR A 831 31.45 -28.08 19.97
C THR A 831 32.74 -27.95 19.15
N GLN A 832 32.97 -28.90 18.25
CA GLN A 832 34.06 -28.86 17.26
C GLN A 832 33.59 -28.41 15.87
N ARG A 833 32.28 -28.17 15.70
CA ARG A 833 31.71 -27.65 14.45
C ARG A 833 31.90 -26.13 14.36
N PRO A 834 31.97 -25.56 13.14
CA PRO A 834 31.90 -24.12 12.95
C PRO A 834 30.56 -23.58 13.51
N VAL A 835 30.60 -22.42 14.16
CA VAL A 835 29.42 -21.77 14.74
C VAL A 835 29.28 -20.37 14.17
N LYS A 836 28.06 -19.99 13.79
CA LYS A 836 27.69 -18.63 13.42
C LYS A 836 26.65 -18.09 14.40
N PHE A 837 26.96 -16.97 15.06
CA PHE A 837 26.07 -16.29 15.98
C PHE A 837 25.30 -15.14 15.30
N TRP A 838 24.02 -15.02 15.60
CA TRP A 838 23.16 -13.96 15.07
C TRP A 838 22.61 -13.13 16.23
N PHE A 839 22.85 -11.82 16.23
CA PHE A 839 22.41 -10.95 17.31
C PHE A 839 21.52 -9.82 16.82
N ILE A 840 20.50 -9.48 17.62
CA ILE A 840 19.61 -8.35 17.30
C ILE A 840 20.33 -7.04 17.65
N LYS A 841 20.73 -6.30 16.61
CA LYS A 841 21.60 -5.12 16.69
C LYS A 841 21.08 -4.01 17.63
N ASN A 842 19.77 -3.81 17.68
CA ASN A 842 19.15 -2.63 18.30
C ASN A 842 19.27 -2.57 19.84
N TYR A 843 19.53 -3.70 20.48
CA TYR A 843 19.52 -3.83 21.94
C TYR A 843 20.92 -3.98 22.54
N LEU A 844 21.92 -4.18 21.68
CA LEU A 844 23.31 -4.28 22.09
C LEU A 844 23.92 -2.90 22.30
N SER A 845 24.70 -2.78 23.37
CA SER A 845 25.52 -1.62 23.69
C SER A 845 26.61 -1.41 22.63
N PRO A 846 27.07 -0.16 22.43
CA PRO A 846 28.24 0.11 21.60
C PRO A 846 29.47 -0.71 22.05
N GLN A 847 29.67 -0.86 23.36
CA GLN A 847 30.79 -1.62 23.92
C GLN A 847 30.79 -3.09 23.48
N PHE A 848 29.63 -3.75 23.51
CA PHE A 848 29.54 -5.14 23.04
C PHE A 848 29.78 -5.25 21.53
N LYS A 849 29.25 -4.30 20.74
CA LYS A 849 29.45 -4.25 19.28
C LYS A 849 30.93 -4.07 18.91
N ASP A 850 31.71 -3.36 19.74
CA ASP A 850 33.15 -3.18 19.56
C ASP A 850 33.96 -4.42 19.97
N VAL A 851 33.52 -5.17 20.98
CA VAL A 851 34.23 -6.36 21.51
C VAL A 851 33.99 -7.61 20.66
N ILE A 852 32.77 -7.85 20.17
CA ILE A 852 32.41 -9.09 19.47
C ILE A 852 33.27 -9.42 18.24
N PRO A 853 33.73 -8.47 17.39
CA PRO A 853 34.58 -8.79 16.23
C PRO A 853 35.98 -9.26 16.64
N HIS A 854 36.47 -8.83 17.80
CA HIS A 854 37.74 -9.29 18.35
C HIS A 854 37.59 -10.69 18.94
N MET A 855 36.51 -10.92 19.67
CA MET A 855 36.18 -12.24 20.22
C MET A 855 35.97 -13.28 19.11
N ALA A 856 35.30 -12.91 18.01
CA ALA A 856 35.11 -13.75 16.82
C ALA A 856 36.45 -14.22 16.20
N ARG A 857 37.43 -13.31 16.10
CA ARG A 857 38.77 -13.63 15.60
C ARG A 857 39.57 -14.52 16.55
N GLU A 858 39.46 -14.30 17.85
CA GLU A 858 40.20 -15.06 18.86
C GLU A 858 39.70 -16.51 18.97
N TYR A 859 38.38 -16.70 19.00
CA TYR A 859 37.76 -18.02 19.21
C TYR A 859 37.32 -18.72 17.92
N GLY A 860 37.46 -18.07 16.76
CA GLY A 860 37.22 -18.64 15.44
C GLY A 860 35.75 -18.97 15.18
N PHE A 861 34.86 -18.00 15.38
CA PHE A 861 33.43 -18.09 15.03
C PHE A 861 33.01 -16.93 14.13
N ASP A 862 31.92 -17.13 13.38
CA ASP A 862 31.32 -16.07 12.58
C ASP A 862 30.17 -15.40 13.34
N PHE A 863 29.89 -14.13 13.07
CA PHE A 863 28.72 -13.48 13.63
C PHE A 863 28.07 -12.52 12.63
N GLU A 864 26.80 -12.20 12.88
CA GLU A 864 26.06 -11.21 12.10
C GLU A 864 25.07 -10.43 12.97
N LEU A 865 25.00 -9.11 12.75
CA LEU A 865 24.09 -8.22 13.46
C LEU A 865 22.85 -7.98 12.59
N ILE A 866 21.73 -8.56 12.99
CA ILE A 866 20.45 -8.49 12.29
C ILE A 866 19.53 -7.46 12.93
N THR A 867 18.65 -6.86 12.12
CA THR A 867 17.65 -5.93 12.61
C THR A 867 16.45 -5.90 11.68
N TYR A 868 15.27 -5.69 12.27
CA TYR A 868 14.02 -5.52 11.57
C TYR A 868 13.23 -4.47 12.35
N LYS A 869 12.60 -3.48 11.69
CA LYS A 869 11.79 -2.50 12.43
C LYS A 869 10.37 -3.03 12.61
N TRP A 870 9.77 -2.69 13.74
CA TRP A 870 8.39 -3.01 14.07
C TRP A 870 7.43 -2.47 12.99
N PRO A 871 6.63 -3.31 12.30
CA PRO A 871 5.71 -2.85 11.27
C PRO A 871 4.62 -1.92 11.84
N THR A 872 4.26 -0.87 11.10
CA THR A 872 3.30 0.16 11.55
C THR A 872 1.88 -0.38 11.76
N TRP A 873 1.51 -1.46 11.08
CA TRP A 873 0.20 -2.10 11.20
C TRP A 873 0.08 -3.05 12.39
N LEU A 874 1.21 -3.43 13.02
CA LEU A 874 1.25 -4.37 14.13
C LEU A 874 1.24 -3.61 15.46
N HIS A 875 0.36 -3.97 16.39
CA HIS A 875 0.22 -3.29 17.67
C HIS A 875 1.54 -3.25 18.45
N LYS A 876 2.07 -2.04 18.68
CA LYS A 876 3.40 -1.83 19.27
C LYS A 876 3.36 -1.90 20.80
N GLN A 877 4.30 -2.62 21.40
CA GLN A 877 4.47 -2.67 22.85
C GLN A 877 5.14 -1.39 23.37
N LYS A 878 4.77 -0.97 24.59
CA LYS A 878 5.36 0.21 25.25
C LYS A 878 6.60 -0.12 26.08
N GLU A 879 6.61 -1.29 26.73
CA GLU A 879 7.69 -1.73 27.61
C GLU A 879 8.81 -2.42 26.82
N LYS A 880 10.07 -2.01 27.02
CA LYS A 880 11.22 -2.52 26.28
C LYS A 880 11.35 -4.04 26.37
N GLN A 881 11.11 -4.62 27.54
CA GLN A 881 11.16 -6.06 27.76
C GLN A 881 10.13 -6.82 26.91
N ARG A 882 8.88 -6.35 26.84
CA ARG A 882 7.84 -6.95 25.99
C ARG A 882 8.19 -6.83 24.51
N ILE A 883 8.82 -5.73 24.09
CA ILE A 883 9.33 -5.58 22.72
C ILE A 883 10.40 -6.65 22.44
N ILE A 884 11.39 -6.83 23.33
CA ILE A 884 12.45 -7.85 23.20
C ILE A 884 11.84 -9.26 23.07
N TRP A 885 10.90 -9.62 23.94
CA TRP A 885 10.20 -10.90 23.86
C TRP A 885 9.48 -11.11 22.52
N ALA A 886 8.82 -10.07 22.00
CA ALA A 886 8.18 -10.14 20.69
C ALA A 886 9.19 -10.42 19.57
N TYR A 887 10.36 -9.77 19.59
CA TYR A 887 11.41 -9.98 18.59
C TYR A 887 11.99 -11.39 18.60
N LYS A 888 11.98 -12.08 19.74
CA LYS A 888 12.39 -13.50 19.80
C LYS A 888 11.51 -14.39 18.91
N ILE A 889 10.25 -14.03 18.63
CA ILE A 889 9.29 -14.95 18.00
C ILE A 889 8.58 -14.42 16.75
N LEU A 890 8.20 -13.14 16.69
CA LEU A 890 7.28 -12.63 15.66
C LEU A 890 7.90 -12.48 14.27
N PHE A 891 9.22 -12.30 14.19
CA PHE A 891 9.91 -11.89 12.96
C PHE A 891 10.93 -12.92 12.45
N LEU A 892 10.89 -14.16 12.96
CA LEU A 892 11.85 -15.21 12.61
C LEU A 892 11.87 -15.56 11.12
N ASP A 893 10.75 -15.40 10.42
CA ASP A 893 10.65 -15.63 8.98
C ASP A 893 11.39 -14.59 8.14
N VAL A 894 11.42 -13.33 8.60
CA VAL A 894 11.90 -12.15 7.84
C VAL A 894 13.21 -11.55 8.32
N ILE A 895 13.60 -11.76 9.59
CA ILE A 895 14.83 -11.18 10.15
C ILE A 895 16.08 -11.89 9.67
N PHE A 896 15.95 -13.16 9.26
CA PHE A 896 17.03 -13.98 8.74
C PHE A 896 16.96 -14.10 7.21
N PRO A 897 18.12 -14.20 6.53
CA PRO A 897 18.15 -14.44 5.09
C PRO A 897 17.54 -15.81 4.74
N LEU A 898 17.09 -15.96 3.49
CA LEU A 898 16.46 -17.20 3.01
C LEU A 898 17.41 -18.38 2.89
N SER A 899 18.69 -18.09 2.69
CA SER A 899 19.75 -19.10 2.66
C SER A 899 19.87 -19.83 4.01
N LEU A 900 19.44 -19.20 5.11
CA LEU A 900 19.44 -19.82 6.43
C LEU A 900 18.23 -20.77 6.57
N LYS A 901 18.53 -22.05 6.76
CA LYS A 901 17.53 -23.13 6.82
C LYS A 901 17.04 -23.42 8.23
N LYS A 902 17.93 -23.35 9.21
CA LYS A 902 17.65 -23.72 10.60
C LYS A 902 18.50 -22.86 11.53
N VAL A 903 17.90 -22.44 12.65
CA VAL A 903 18.57 -21.64 13.69
C VAL A 903 18.11 -22.11 15.08
N ILE A 904 18.98 -21.99 16.07
CA ILE A 904 18.69 -22.30 17.48
C ILE A 904 18.70 -21.00 18.27
N PHE A 905 17.64 -20.75 19.05
CA PHE A 905 17.65 -19.70 20.04
C PHE A 905 18.29 -20.18 21.33
N VAL A 906 19.22 -19.41 21.89
CA VAL A 906 19.80 -19.65 23.21
C VAL A 906 19.73 -18.35 24.00
N ASP A 907 19.04 -18.36 25.14
CA ASP A 907 18.98 -17.18 26.02
C ASP A 907 20.38 -16.82 26.56
N ALA A 908 20.60 -15.53 26.78
CA ALA A 908 21.94 -15.01 27.11
C ALA A 908 22.51 -15.56 28.42
N ASP A 909 21.65 -15.91 29.38
CA ASP A 909 22.00 -16.46 30.69
C ASP A 909 22.05 -18.00 30.74
N GLN A 910 22.04 -18.66 29.57
CA GLN A 910 22.25 -20.10 29.50
C GLN A 910 23.72 -20.51 29.45
N ILE A 911 24.03 -21.63 30.12
CA ILE A 911 25.32 -22.31 30.04
C ILE A 911 25.14 -23.63 29.29
N VAL A 912 25.91 -23.82 28.22
CA VAL A 912 25.86 -25.02 27.38
C VAL A 912 27.00 -25.99 27.76
N ARG A 913 26.66 -27.26 27.99
CA ARG A 913 27.55 -28.37 28.38
C ARG A 913 27.65 -29.51 27.37
N ALA A 914 26.84 -29.46 26.31
CA ALA A 914 26.80 -30.49 25.27
C ALA A 914 27.12 -29.90 23.89
N ASP A 915 27.40 -30.77 22.92
CA ASP A 915 27.58 -30.34 21.54
C ASP A 915 26.24 -29.89 20.95
N MET A 916 26.13 -28.59 20.63
CA MET A 916 24.95 -28.00 19.99
C MET A 916 24.64 -28.62 18.61
N GLY A 917 25.61 -29.31 18.00
CA GLY A 917 25.39 -30.10 16.79
C GLY A 917 24.32 -31.17 16.96
N GLU A 918 24.23 -31.78 18.15
CA GLU A 918 23.18 -32.78 18.44
C GLU A 918 21.77 -32.19 18.35
N LEU A 919 21.59 -30.95 18.82
CA LEU A 919 20.31 -30.25 18.74
C LEU A 919 20.03 -29.74 17.33
N TYR A 920 21.07 -29.28 16.63
CA TYR A 920 20.96 -28.78 15.26
C TYR A 920 20.51 -29.88 14.28
N ASP A 921 21.01 -31.09 14.45
CA ASP A 921 20.74 -32.23 13.56
C ASP A 921 19.47 -33.00 13.97
N MET A 922 18.84 -32.66 15.11
CA MET A 922 17.67 -33.35 15.62
C MET A 922 16.50 -33.32 14.62
N ASP A 923 15.92 -34.50 14.39
CA ASP A 923 14.68 -34.63 13.63
C ASP A 923 13.48 -34.18 14.47
N ILE A 924 12.94 -33.00 14.12
CA ILE A 924 11.78 -32.39 14.76
C ILE A 924 10.45 -32.79 14.09
N LYS A 925 10.46 -33.87 13.30
CA LYS A 925 9.28 -34.52 12.69
C LYS A 925 8.43 -33.57 11.83
N GLY A 926 9.10 -32.76 11.03
CA GLY A 926 8.46 -31.79 10.12
C GLY A 926 7.68 -30.67 10.82
N ARG A 927 7.91 -30.42 12.12
CA ARG A 927 7.32 -29.28 12.85
C ARG A 927 8.20 -28.04 12.67
N PRO A 928 7.61 -26.83 12.56
CA PRO A 928 8.38 -25.59 12.36
C PRO A 928 9.18 -25.15 13.59
N LEU A 929 8.76 -25.57 14.79
CA LEU A 929 9.34 -25.18 16.06
C LEU A 929 9.60 -26.39 16.94
N ALA A 930 10.68 -26.34 17.74
CA ALA A 930 10.95 -27.33 18.78
C ALA A 930 11.38 -26.64 20.08
N TYR A 931 10.66 -26.89 21.17
CA TYR A 931 10.89 -26.24 22.47
C TYR A 931 11.05 -27.28 23.58
N THR A 932 11.74 -26.92 24.65
CA THR A 932 11.83 -27.74 25.87
C THR A 932 10.60 -27.55 26.76
N PRO A 933 9.93 -28.63 27.21
CA PRO A 933 8.85 -28.55 28.18
C PRO A 933 9.36 -28.17 29.58
N PHE A 934 8.48 -27.61 30.43
CA PHE A 934 8.80 -27.39 31.84
C PHE A 934 9.10 -28.71 32.57
N CYS A 935 10.13 -28.69 33.43
CA CYS A 935 10.39 -29.76 34.39
C CYS A 935 9.21 -29.96 35.35
N ASP A 936 8.87 -31.22 35.61
CA ASP A 936 7.79 -31.60 36.51
C ASP A 936 8.24 -32.45 37.71
N ASN A 937 9.55 -32.57 37.91
CA ASN A 937 10.15 -33.47 38.90
C ASN A 937 10.59 -32.79 40.21
N ASN A 938 10.55 -31.46 40.33
CA ASN A 938 10.72 -30.77 41.61
C ASN A 938 9.38 -30.56 42.32
N ARG A 939 9.08 -31.34 43.37
CA ARG A 939 7.78 -31.29 44.07
C ARG A 939 7.53 -29.99 44.84
N ASP A 940 8.59 -29.29 45.24
CA ASP A 940 8.47 -28.06 46.03
C ASP A 940 7.83 -26.92 45.22
N MET A 941 7.87 -27.00 43.89
CA MET A 941 7.30 -26.00 42.97
C MET A 941 5.88 -26.33 42.48
N ASP A 942 5.24 -27.39 42.99
CA ASP A 942 3.90 -27.81 42.52
C ASP A 942 2.85 -26.69 42.60
N GLY A 943 2.91 -25.86 43.64
CA GLY A 943 2.00 -24.72 43.84
C GLY A 943 2.18 -23.56 42.85
N TYR A 944 3.34 -23.46 42.20
CA TYR A 944 3.66 -22.41 41.23
C TYR A 944 3.43 -22.83 39.77
N ARG A 945 3.03 -24.09 39.52
CA ARG A 945 2.73 -24.62 38.17
C ARG A 945 1.37 -24.14 37.66
N PHE A 946 1.29 -22.86 37.34
CA PHE A 946 0.06 -22.21 36.87
C PHE A 946 -0.53 -22.89 35.62
N TRP A 947 0.28 -23.51 34.75
CA TRP A 947 -0.19 -24.19 33.54
C TRP A 947 -0.94 -25.51 33.79
N ARG A 948 -0.90 -26.05 35.02
CA ARG A 948 -1.67 -27.27 35.40
C ARG A 948 -3.09 -26.96 35.88
N GLN A 949 -3.48 -25.70 35.93
CA GLN A 949 -4.80 -25.25 36.39
C GLN A 949 -5.35 -24.12 35.52
N GLY A 950 -6.65 -23.83 35.66
CA GLY A 950 -7.33 -22.74 34.97
C GLY A 950 -7.19 -22.78 33.44
N PHE A 951 -7.06 -21.59 32.85
CA PHE A 951 -7.06 -21.37 31.40
C PHE A 951 -6.07 -22.28 30.65
N TRP A 952 -4.80 -22.33 31.07
CA TRP A 952 -3.76 -23.06 30.35
C TRP A 952 -4.01 -24.56 30.30
N LYS A 953 -4.53 -25.15 31.38
CA LYS A 953 -4.89 -26.58 31.41
C LYS A 953 -5.99 -26.90 30.38
N ASP A 954 -7.04 -26.08 30.36
CA ASP A 954 -8.21 -26.28 29.50
C ASP A 954 -7.88 -26.01 28.03
N HIS A 955 -7.05 -24.98 27.76
CA HIS A 955 -6.59 -24.63 26.42
C HIS A 955 -5.64 -25.67 25.84
N LEU A 956 -4.65 -26.13 26.61
CA LEU A 956 -3.62 -27.05 26.11
C LEU A 956 -4.14 -28.48 25.87
N ARG A 957 -5.24 -28.89 26.50
CA ARG A 957 -5.89 -30.20 26.31
C ARG A 957 -4.91 -31.38 26.38
N GLY A 958 -4.03 -31.37 27.39
CA GLY A 958 -3.02 -32.41 27.61
C GLY A 958 -1.70 -32.20 26.86
N ARG A 959 -1.55 -31.13 26.07
CA ARG A 959 -0.25 -30.74 25.50
C ARG A 959 0.64 -30.08 26.58
N PRO A 960 1.97 -30.25 26.49
CA PRO A 960 2.88 -29.63 27.44
C PRO A 960 2.98 -28.11 27.24
N TYR A 961 3.23 -27.42 28.35
CA TYR A 961 3.61 -26.01 28.36
C TYR A 961 5.13 -25.90 28.27
N HIS A 962 5.62 -25.16 27.28
CA HIS A 962 7.05 -25.09 26.92
C HIS A 962 7.70 -23.78 27.36
N ILE A 963 9.04 -23.80 27.52
CA ILE A 963 9.87 -22.67 27.95
C ILE A 963 10.60 -22.05 26.75
N SER A 964 10.65 -20.71 26.67
CA SER A 964 11.27 -19.96 25.56
C SER A 964 12.79 -19.74 25.66
N ALA A 965 13.44 -20.28 26.69
CA ALA A 965 14.88 -20.09 26.92
C ALA A 965 15.77 -20.82 25.89
N LEU A 966 15.31 -21.98 25.37
CA LEU A 966 16.00 -22.76 24.33
C LEU A 966 14.97 -23.33 23.35
N TYR A 967 15.12 -23.04 22.06
CA TYR A 967 14.29 -23.64 21.02
C TYR A 967 14.96 -23.68 19.65
N VAL A 968 14.51 -24.60 18.80
CA VAL A 968 14.95 -24.74 17.41
C VAL A 968 13.86 -24.26 16.47
N VAL A 969 14.27 -23.55 15.43
CA VAL A 969 13.39 -23.08 14.36
C VAL A 969 13.88 -23.68 13.06
N ASP A 970 13.03 -24.49 12.42
CA ASP A 970 13.21 -24.86 11.02
C ASP A 970 12.61 -23.74 10.17
N LEU A 971 13.46 -22.83 9.72
CA LEU A 971 13.06 -21.63 8.98
C LEU A 971 12.42 -21.98 7.63
N VAL A 972 12.80 -23.10 7.03
CA VAL A 972 12.17 -23.59 5.80
C VAL A 972 10.72 -23.94 6.10
N LYS A 973 10.48 -24.79 7.10
CA LYS A 973 9.12 -25.20 7.47
C LYS A 973 8.31 -24.03 8.03
N PHE A 974 8.92 -23.17 8.83
CA PHE A 974 8.29 -22.00 9.44
C PHE A 974 7.74 -21.02 8.38
N ARG A 975 8.52 -20.73 7.33
CA ARG A 975 8.09 -19.91 6.18
C ARG A 975 7.06 -20.64 5.30
N GLN A 976 7.22 -21.95 5.09
CA GLN A 976 6.28 -22.77 4.31
C GLN A 976 4.90 -22.89 4.96
N THR A 977 4.81 -22.98 6.29
CA THR A 977 3.52 -23.10 6.99
C THR A 977 2.96 -21.76 7.44
N ALA A 978 3.55 -20.63 7.03
CA ALA A 978 3.14 -19.28 7.45
C ALA A 978 3.08 -19.13 8.99
N ALA A 979 3.98 -19.81 9.70
CA ALA A 979 3.95 -19.83 11.16
C ALA A 979 4.14 -18.40 11.72
N GLY A 980 5.05 -17.63 11.14
CA GLY A 980 5.28 -16.22 11.49
C GLY A 980 4.05 -15.34 11.29
N ASP A 981 3.40 -15.41 10.13
CA ASP A 981 2.18 -14.65 9.86
C ASP A 981 1.03 -15.04 10.82
N THR A 982 0.89 -16.34 11.12
CA THR A 982 -0.11 -16.85 12.06
C THR A 982 0.13 -16.33 13.48
N LEU A 983 1.39 -16.35 13.94
CA LEU A 983 1.79 -15.82 15.24
C LEU A 983 1.52 -14.31 15.34
N ARG A 984 1.79 -13.56 14.27
CA ARG A 984 1.51 -12.11 14.20
C ARG A 984 0.00 -11.81 14.28
N VAL A 985 -0.86 -12.62 13.65
CA VAL A 985 -2.32 -12.47 13.75
C VAL A 985 -2.83 -12.76 15.17
N TYR A 986 -2.37 -13.84 15.81
CA TYR A 986 -2.72 -14.12 17.21
C TYR A 986 -2.25 -13.03 18.15
N TYR A 987 -1.01 -12.56 17.96
CA TYR A 987 -0.46 -11.44 18.72
C TYR A 987 -1.30 -10.17 18.55
N GLU A 988 -1.67 -9.79 17.33
CA GLU A 988 -2.47 -8.59 17.06
C GLU A 988 -3.85 -8.66 17.73
N THR A 989 -4.42 -9.86 17.81
CA THR A 989 -5.71 -10.10 18.45
C THR A 989 -5.61 -10.01 19.98
N LEU A 990 -4.59 -10.65 20.56
CA LEU A 990 -4.44 -10.78 22.01
C LEU A 990 -3.87 -9.51 22.65
N SER A 991 -2.85 -8.91 22.04
CA SER A 991 -2.04 -7.84 22.64
C SER A 991 -2.77 -6.52 22.92
N LYS A 992 -4.01 -6.38 22.42
CA LYS A 992 -4.91 -5.24 22.72
C LYS A 992 -5.37 -5.25 24.18
N ASP A 993 -5.44 -6.43 24.82
CA ASP A 993 -5.60 -6.52 26.27
C ASP A 993 -4.21 -6.49 26.93
N PRO A 994 -3.90 -5.48 27.76
CA PRO A 994 -2.59 -5.37 28.42
C PRO A 994 -2.29 -6.53 29.39
N ASN A 995 -3.32 -7.22 29.88
CA ASN A 995 -3.17 -8.36 30.80
C ASN A 995 -2.94 -9.69 30.08
N SER A 996 -3.04 -9.70 28.75
CA SER A 996 -2.73 -10.88 27.95
C SER A 996 -1.22 -11.09 27.81
N LEU A 997 -0.82 -12.33 27.52
CA LEU A 997 0.55 -12.71 27.16
C LEU A 997 1.57 -12.20 28.20
N SER A 998 1.44 -12.68 29.44
CA SER A 998 2.28 -12.26 30.57
C SER A 998 3.77 -12.43 30.26
N ASN A 999 4.15 -13.56 29.66
CA ASN A 999 5.47 -13.78 29.08
C ASN A 999 5.30 -14.00 27.58
N LEU A 1000 5.36 -12.92 26.80
CA LEU A 1000 4.96 -12.91 25.39
C LEU A 1000 5.65 -13.99 24.53
N ASP A 1001 6.96 -14.14 24.67
CA ASP A 1001 7.79 -15.10 23.93
C ASP A 1001 7.47 -16.56 24.27
N GLN A 1002 6.93 -16.81 25.46
CA GLN A 1002 6.54 -18.15 25.93
C GLN A 1002 5.05 -18.43 25.69
N ASP A 1003 4.18 -17.49 26.05
CA ASP A 1003 2.73 -17.65 26.01
C ASP A 1003 2.21 -17.71 24.57
N LEU A 1004 2.76 -16.91 23.65
CA LEU A 1004 2.27 -16.88 22.27
C LEU A 1004 2.46 -18.23 21.54
N PRO A 1005 3.65 -18.86 21.54
CA PRO A 1005 3.81 -20.21 20.99
C PRO A 1005 2.93 -21.24 21.71
N ASN A 1006 2.82 -21.18 23.04
CA ASN A 1006 2.00 -22.12 23.81
C ASN A 1006 0.50 -21.98 23.50
N TYR A 1007 0.01 -20.77 23.28
CA TYR A 1007 -1.36 -20.52 22.85
C TYR A 1007 -1.59 -21.04 21.42
N ALA A 1008 -0.65 -20.78 20.52
CA ALA A 1008 -0.77 -21.12 19.10
C ALA A 1008 -0.51 -22.60 18.77
N GLN A 1009 -0.12 -23.44 19.74
CA GLN A 1009 0.31 -24.83 19.50
C GLN A 1009 -0.64 -25.66 18.63
N HIS A 1010 -1.95 -25.42 18.72
CA HIS A 1010 -2.96 -26.15 17.96
C HIS A 1010 -2.87 -25.87 16.46
N THR A 1011 -2.40 -24.69 16.07
CA THR A 1011 -2.25 -24.23 14.68
C THR A 1011 -0.79 -24.26 14.22
N VAL A 1012 0.13 -23.85 15.10
CA VAL A 1012 1.59 -23.86 14.88
C VAL A 1012 2.19 -24.98 15.75
N PRO A 1013 2.40 -26.19 15.22
CA PRO A 1013 2.79 -27.33 16.04
C PRO A 1013 4.24 -27.20 16.57
N ILE A 1014 4.43 -27.53 17.85
CA ILE A 1014 5.74 -27.52 18.52
C ILE A 1014 6.21 -28.95 18.77
N PHE A 1015 7.43 -29.29 18.39
CA PHE A 1015 8.10 -30.51 18.81
C PHE A 1015 8.63 -30.37 20.24
N SER A 1016 8.27 -31.28 21.14
CA SER A 1016 8.76 -31.24 22.53
C SER A 1016 10.14 -31.88 22.59
N LEU A 1017 11.15 -31.07 22.88
CA LEU A 1017 12.54 -31.50 23.04
C LEU A 1017 12.71 -32.38 24.30
N PRO A 1018 13.71 -33.28 24.32
CA PRO A 1018 14.06 -34.05 25.51
C PRO A 1018 14.40 -33.15 26.71
N GLN A 1019 13.97 -33.54 27.92
CA GLN A 1019 14.15 -32.73 29.14
C GLN A 1019 15.62 -32.43 29.48
N GLU A 1020 16.55 -33.28 29.05
CA GLU A 1020 18.00 -33.06 29.24
C GLU A 1020 18.51 -31.77 28.58
N TRP A 1021 17.79 -31.23 27.59
CA TRP A 1021 18.16 -29.98 26.91
C TRP A 1021 17.85 -28.72 27.69
N LEU A 1022 17.16 -28.79 28.83
CA LEU A 1022 16.99 -27.60 29.67
C LEU A 1022 16.85 -28.01 31.14
N TRP A 1023 17.76 -27.49 31.97
CA TRP A 1023 17.70 -27.63 33.42
C TRP A 1023 17.71 -26.25 34.10
N CYS A 1024 16.80 -26.02 35.04
CA CYS A 1024 16.88 -24.89 35.97
C CYS A 1024 16.64 -25.38 37.39
N GLU A 1025 17.38 -24.83 38.35
CA GLU A 1025 17.32 -25.19 39.78
C GLU A 1025 15.92 -25.08 40.36
N SER A 1026 15.17 -24.04 40.01
CA SER A 1026 13.82 -23.83 40.53
C SER A 1026 12.91 -25.01 40.15
N TRP A 1027 12.88 -25.41 38.88
CA TRP A 1027 11.86 -26.34 38.38
C TRP A 1027 12.32 -27.80 38.27
N CYS A 1028 13.62 -28.04 38.14
CA CYS A 1028 14.19 -29.36 37.86
C CYS A 1028 14.85 -29.96 39.10
N GLY A 1029 14.54 -31.22 39.41
CA GLY A 1029 15.14 -31.93 40.54
C GLY A 1029 16.65 -32.09 40.39
N ASN A 1030 17.40 -31.89 41.48
CA ASN A 1030 18.87 -31.87 41.48
C ASN A 1030 19.50 -33.17 40.93
N ALA A 1031 18.84 -34.32 41.09
CA ALA A 1031 19.28 -35.60 40.52
C ALA A 1031 19.43 -35.61 38.99
N THR A 1032 18.76 -34.68 38.28
CA THR A 1032 18.82 -34.56 36.82
C THR A 1032 19.91 -33.62 36.32
N LYS A 1033 20.51 -32.81 37.19
CA LYS A 1033 21.52 -31.79 36.84
C LYS A 1033 22.76 -32.37 36.16
N ALA A 1034 23.19 -33.58 36.56
CA ALA A 1034 24.37 -34.23 35.98
C ALA A 1034 24.17 -34.66 34.51
N ARG A 1035 22.92 -34.78 34.05
CA ARG A 1035 22.59 -35.12 32.64
C ARG A 1035 22.16 -33.89 31.83
N ALA A 1036 22.17 -32.70 32.44
CA ALA A 1036 21.73 -31.48 31.79
C ALA A 1036 22.74 -31.06 30.71
N LYS A 1037 22.23 -30.87 29.49
CA LYS A 1037 22.97 -30.39 28.32
C LYS A 1037 23.06 -28.88 28.28
N THR A 1038 22.04 -28.18 28.78
CA THR A 1038 22.10 -26.74 29.06
C THR A 1038 21.50 -26.44 30.42
N ILE A 1039 21.96 -25.35 31.03
CA ILE A 1039 21.46 -24.84 32.31
C ILE A 1039 21.00 -23.41 32.12
N ASP A 1040 19.75 -23.16 32.50
CA ASP A 1040 19.09 -21.84 32.48
C ASP A 1040 19.05 -21.25 33.89
N LEU A 1041 19.44 -19.98 34.02
CA LEU A 1041 19.46 -19.25 35.29
C LEU A 1041 18.09 -18.61 35.56
N CYS A 1042 17.08 -19.47 35.65
CA CYS A 1042 15.70 -19.02 35.80
C CYS A 1042 15.43 -18.42 37.20
N ASN A 1043 14.54 -17.43 37.25
CA ASN A 1043 14.15 -16.78 38.49
C ASN A 1043 13.51 -17.79 39.46
N ASN A 1044 13.81 -17.64 40.75
CA ASN A 1044 13.23 -18.46 41.80
C ASN A 1044 12.00 -17.75 42.38
N PRO A 1045 10.79 -18.34 42.36
CA PRO A 1045 9.60 -17.69 42.93
C PRO A 1045 9.60 -17.67 44.47
N MET A 1046 10.45 -18.45 45.13
CA MET A 1046 10.55 -18.53 46.60
C MET A 1046 11.63 -17.62 47.20
N THR A 1047 12.60 -17.18 46.39
CA THR A 1047 13.76 -16.39 46.85
C THR A 1047 14.02 -15.22 45.90
N LYS A 1048 14.69 -14.16 46.37
CA LYS A 1048 15.07 -13.00 45.54
C LYS A 1048 16.59 -12.93 45.37
N GLU A 1049 17.23 -14.09 45.21
CA GLU A 1049 18.68 -14.15 44.97
C GLU A 1049 19.01 -13.50 43.62
N PRO A 1050 19.98 -12.56 43.55
CA PRO A 1050 20.44 -11.97 42.31
C PRO A 1050 21.04 -13.02 41.35
N LYS A 1051 20.93 -12.82 40.02
CA LYS A 1051 21.31 -13.82 39.02
C LYS A 1051 22.80 -14.12 39.05
N LEU A 1052 23.67 -13.13 39.25
CA LEU A 1052 25.11 -13.33 39.36
C LEU A 1052 25.49 -14.24 40.55
N GLN A 1053 24.83 -14.05 41.70
CA GLN A 1053 25.06 -14.89 42.87
C GLN A 1053 24.58 -16.33 42.62
N GLY A 1054 23.38 -16.47 42.03
CA GLY A 1054 22.85 -17.75 41.58
C GLY A 1054 23.79 -18.47 40.60
N ALA A 1055 24.35 -17.75 39.62
CA ALA A 1055 25.23 -18.31 38.61
C ALA A 1055 26.47 -18.98 39.22
N LYS A 1056 27.19 -18.26 40.10
CA LYS A 1056 28.38 -18.76 40.82
C LYS A 1056 28.08 -20.01 41.67
N ARG A 1057 26.90 -20.04 42.29
CA ARG A 1057 26.47 -21.15 43.16
C ARG A 1057 25.97 -22.37 42.38
N ILE A 1058 25.21 -22.14 41.31
CA ILE A 1058 24.54 -23.19 40.54
C ILE A 1058 25.52 -23.87 39.57
N VAL A 1059 26.42 -23.12 38.93
CA VAL A 1059 27.26 -23.62 37.86
C VAL A 1059 28.74 -23.43 38.23
N PRO A 1060 29.44 -24.47 38.73
CA PRO A 1060 30.82 -24.35 39.18
C PRO A 1060 31.78 -23.79 38.13
N GLU A 1061 31.61 -24.18 36.86
CA GLU A 1061 32.44 -23.72 35.74
C GLU A 1061 32.15 -22.28 35.29
N TRP A 1062 31.11 -21.63 35.84
CA TRP A 1062 30.75 -20.25 35.46
C TRP A 1062 31.85 -19.27 35.86
N VAL A 1063 32.49 -19.47 37.01
CA VAL A 1063 33.57 -18.59 37.51
C VAL A 1063 34.75 -18.57 36.54
N ASP A 1064 35.13 -19.73 36.00
CA ASP A 1064 36.23 -19.86 35.04
C ASP A 1064 35.88 -19.21 33.68
N LEU A 1065 34.64 -19.42 33.20
CA LEU A 1065 34.16 -18.81 31.97
C LEU A 1065 34.06 -17.28 32.07
N ASP A 1066 33.60 -16.78 33.21
CA ASP A 1066 33.51 -15.35 33.50
C ASP A 1066 34.90 -14.70 33.57
N ALA A 1067 35.84 -15.35 34.26
CA ALA A 1067 37.23 -14.88 34.32
C ALA A 1067 37.86 -14.81 32.92
N GLU A 1068 37.64 -15.79 32.06
CA GLU A 1068 38.11 -15.79 30.67
C GLU A 1068 37.44 -14.70 29.82
N ALA A 1069 36.12 -14.53 29.95
CA ALA A 1069 35.39 -13.47 29.25
C ALA A 1069 35.91 -12.08 29.64
N ARG A 1070 36.16 -11.85 30.92
CA ARG A 1070 36.73 -10.61 31.45
C ARG A 1070 38.16 -10.37 30.98
N TRP A 1071 39.02 -11.39 31.08
CA TRP A 1071 40.40 -11.32 30.63
C TRP A 1071 40.49 -10.97 29.13
N VAL A 1072 39.67 -11.61 28.28
CA VAL A 1072 39.63 -11.27 26.86
C VAL A 1072 39.13 -9.84 26.63
N THR A 1073 38.08 -9.42 27.36
CA THR A 1073 37.54 -8.06 27.25
C THR A 1073 38.61 -7.02 27.60
N ALA A 1074 39.30 -7.18 28.73
CA ALA A 1074 40.37 -6.26 29.18
C ALA A 1074 41.55 -6.22 28.20
N ARG A 1075 41.99 -7.38 27.70
CA ARG A 1075 43.06 -7.47 26.70
C ARG A 1075 42.70 -6.75 25.40
N ILE A 1076 41.42 -6.74 24.99
CA ILE A 1076 40.95 -6.00 23.80
C ILE A 1076 41.02 -4.50 24.04
N TYR A 1077 40.70 -4.04 25.25
CA TYR A 1077 40.79 -2.63 25.63
C TYR A 1077 42.22 -2.15 25.97
N GLY A 1078 43.19 -3.06 26.06
CA GLY A 1078 44.58 -2.74 26.38
C GLY A 1078 44.80 -2.41 27.86
N GLU A 1079 43.97 -2.94 28.75
CA GLU A 1079 44.10 -2.81 30.20
C GLU A 1079 45.06 -3.89 30.73
N ASP A 1080 46.10 -3.48 31.48
CA ASP A 1080 47.04 -4.40 32.14
C ASP A 1080 46.34 -5.09 33.32
N ILE A 1081 46.09 -6.40 33.20
CA ILE A 1081 45.59 -7.24 34.30
C ILE A 1081 46.63 -8.33 34.61
N ASP A 1082 47.02 -8.43 35.88
CA ASP A 1082 47.86 -9.53 36.38
C ASP A 1082 47.17 -10.89 36.18
N VAL A 1083 47.92 -11.85 35.63
CA VAL A 1083 47.46 -13.20 35.27
C VAL A 1083 46.87 -13.92 36.50
N PRO A 1084 45.67 -14.53 36.44
CA PRO A 1084 45.27 -15.49 37.46
C PRO A 1084 46.02 -16.80 37.22
N ASP A 1085 47.01 -17.09 38.06
CA ASP A 1085 47.67 -18.39 38.09
C ASP A 1085 46.64 -19.49 38.40
N ALA A 1086 46.71 -20.59 37.64
CA ALA A 1086 45.90 -21.78 37.85
C ALA A 1086 46.17 -22.36 39.25
N VAL A 1087 45.16 -22.34 40.13
CA VAL A 1087 45.24 -22.95 41.45
C VAL A 1087 45.17 -24.48 41.32
N PRO A 1088 46.18 -25.25 41.81
CA PRO A 1088 46.09 -26.70 41.83
C PRO A 1088 45.22 -27.19 42.99
N VAL A 1089 44.43 -28.24 42.69
CA VAL A 1089 43.52 -28.94 43.60
C VAL A 1089 44.28 -29.50 44.82
N THR A 1090 43.93 -29.07 46.03
CA THR A 1090 44.19 -29.87 47.24
C THR A 1090 43.12 -29.71 48.33
N SER A 1091 42.75 -30.88 48.87
CA SER A 1091 41.84 -31.29 49.95
C SER A 1091 41.51 -30.36 51.13
N GLN A 1092 40.21 -30.33 51.44
CA GLN A 1092 39.48 -30.16 52.73
C GLN A 1092 40.28 -30.03 54.05
N GLN A 1093 40.07 -28.94 54.79
CA GLN A 1093 39.40 -28.89 56.12
C GLN A 1093 39.08 -27.43 56.54
N PRO A 1094 38.09 -27.20 57.42
CA PRO A 1094 37.51 -25.87 57.65
C PRO A 1094 38.16 -25.17 58.85
N ASP A 1095 38.45 -23.87 58.71
CA ASP A 1095 38.59 -23.01 59.88
C ASP A 1095 38.03 -21.60 59.61
N ASN A 1096 37.22 -21.15 60.57
CA ASN A 1096 36.56 -19.86 60.63
C ASN A 1096 37.57 -18.74 60.86
N SER A 1097 37.57 -17.71 60.01
CA SER A 1097 37.69 -16.31 60.45
C SER A 1097 37.26 -15.34 59.36
N THR A 1098 36.43 -14.38 59.79
CA THR A 1098 35.75 -13.34 59.02
C THR A 1098 36.62 -12.15 58.64
N SER A 1099 36.14 -11.44 57.61
CA SER A 1099 36.43 -10.06 57.19
C SER A 1099 37.65 -9.82 56.29
N ASN A 1100 37.45 -10.09 54.99
CA ASN A 1100 37.82 -9.13 53.95
C ASN A 1100 36.53 -8.75 53.22
N ALA A 1101 36.21 -7.46 53.20
CA ALA A 1101 35.15 -6.94 52.37
C ALA A 1101 35.54 -7.16 50.90
N GLU A 1102 34.80 -8.01 50.20
CA GLU A 1102 34.84 -8.10 48.75
C GLU A 1102 34.43 -6.72 48.21
N GLU A 1103 35.25 -6.11 47.35
CA GLU A 1103 34.80 -5.01 46.50
C GLU A 1103 33.57 -5.52 45.73
N GLU A 1104 32.39 -4.99 46.05
CA GLU A 1104 31.13 -5.37 45.42
C GLU A 1104 31.19 -5.01 43.92
N ASP A 1105 31.06 -6.03 43.07
CA ASP A 1105 31.05 -5.93 41.60
C ASP A 1105 29.98 -4.90 41.16
N ALA A 1106 30.38 -3.80 40.52
CA ALA A 1106 29.49 -2.71 40.15
C ALA A 1106 28.33 -3.15 39.23
N GLU A 1107 28.53 -4.23 38.45
CA GLU A 1107 27.45 -4.85 37.64
C GLU A 1107 26.46 -5.64 38.51
N SER A 1108 26.86 -6.15 39.67
CA SER A 1108 25.98 -6.82 40.65
C SER A 1108 25.01 -5.87 41.34
N MET A 1109 25.38 -4.59 41.50
CA MET A 1109 24.50 -3.55 42.05
C MET A 1109 23.37 -3.17 41.09
N SER A 1110 23.50 -3.49 39.79
CA SER A 1110 22.49 -3.20 38.76
C SER A 1110 21.36 -4.24 38.67
N GLU A 1111 21.47 -5.37 39.39
CA GLU A 1111 20.43 -6.42 39.46
C GLU A 1111 19.32 -6.12 40.48
N LEU A 1112 19.56 -5.19 41.41
CA LEU A 1112 18.67 -4.79 42.51
C LEU A 1112 17.90 -3.52 42.17
#